data_AF-A0A349KUS6-F1
#
_entry.id   AF-A0A349KUS6-F1
#
_cell.length_a   1.000
_cell.length_b   1.000
_cell.length_c   1.000
_cell.angle_alpha   90.00
_cell.angle_beta   90.00
_cell.angle_gamma   90.00
#
_symmetry.space_group_name_H-M   'P 1'
#
loop_
_entity.id
_entity.type
_entity.pdbx_description
1 polymer ?
#
loop_
_entity_poly.entity_id
_entity_poly.type
_entity_poly.pdbx_seq_one_letter_code
_entity_poly.pdbx_strand_id
1 'polypeptide(L)'
;RNLMTQLGSAMPRLLCSLVHKFGKKGIDDFEQFIKELKAQPCQTVGEIFVFVDECHRTQSGKLHRTMQALMPNAVFVGFTGTPLFARDKQTSLEVFGGYIHTYKFSEAVEDEVVLDLLYEARDIDQRLGSVKKIDAWFDAHTKNLNDWQKAALREQWGTMQNVLSSKSRMNRVVADIVFDFSDKPRLSNQRGNAILVASSIYEACKYFVLFQGTPFKGKCAVVTSYNPQAQNVTLEETGANTETDKQFIYNTYTALLQNVAALPGKSKTETYEDQAKKLFKEQPANMGLLVVVDKLLTGFDAPSCTYLYIDKSMQDHGLFQAICRTNRLDGDDKEFGYVVDYKDLFKKVEKAIAVYTTELDNSAGGADPQVLMQDRLSKGRERLDNALESVALLCEPVTPPQGELEHIHYFCGNTEIADDLKAHETQRVALYKAMVALVRAYANIVDDLGRAGYDDADILRIKQAIDRYLKLREIIRNAADEKLDTKAYEADMRHLIDTYIEASEPRTISPFDDMPLLELIVKTGIASAINSLPAGLKGNKDAVAETIENNVRSKIIKENLNDPVYYAKMSALLDEIIAARKAKAIEYEQYLKRVAELAKRVEAGQADDTPEQLNTPGRRALYNLLRQGVPGAGAQDAAESAVHYDVGGADAALVLALKIDAAVKHARPDGWRGVQAKENVIKAALYGILRDVDEVERIFPVVRQQKEY
;
A
#
# COMPACT_ATOMS: atom_id res chain seq x y z
N ARG A 1 -32.26 -10.62 -12.34
CA ARG A 1 -33.62 -11.21 -12.31
C ARG A 1 -33.73 -12.39 -11.35
N ASN A 2 -32.90 -13.45 -11.47
CA ASN A 2 -32.94 -14.59 -10.53
C ASN A 2 -32.68 -14.21 -9.04
N LEU A 3 -31.63 -13.41 -8.76
CA LEU A 3 -31.31 -12.96 -7.39
C LEU A 3 -32.46 -12.20 -6.70
N MET A 4 -33.14 -11.32 -7.43
CA MET A 4 -34.26 -10.51 -6.91
C MET A 4 -35.44 -11.38 -6.50
N THR A 5 -35.73 -12.41 -7.29
CA THR A 5 -36.78 -13.38 -6.97
C THR A 5 -36.43 -14.19 -5.72
N GLN A 6 -35.15 -14.52 -5.53
CA GLN A 6 -34.70 -15.25 -4.34
C GLN A 6 -34.76 -14.39 -3.07
N LEU A 7 -34.51 -13.09 -3.15
CA LEU A 7 -34.65 -12.17 -2.00
C LEU A 7 -36.12 -12.00 -1.55
N GLY A 8 -37.08 -12.22 -2.44
CA GLY A 8 -38.52 -12.22 -2.13
C GLY A 8 -39.04 -13.56 -1.59
N SER A 9 -38.17 -14.52 -1.30
CA SER A 9 -38.51 -15.84 -0.77
C SER A 9 -37.81 -16.07 0.57
N ALA A 10 -38.48 -16.77 1.50
CA ALA A 10 -37.88 -17.16 2.79
C ALA A 10 -36.73 -18.19 2.62
N MET A 11 -36.66 -18.87 1.47
CA MET A 11 -35.65 -19.87 1.14
C MET A 11 -35.06 -19.62 -0.25
N PRO A 12 -33.74 -19.86 -0.45
CA PRO A 12 -32.77 -20.33 0.56
C PRO A 12 -32.30 -19.21 1.50
N ARG A 13 -31.94 -19.57 2.73
CA ARG A 13 -31.47 -18.62 3.77
C ARG A 13 -30.07 -18.03 3.50
N LEU A 14 -29.28 -18.68 2.65
CA LEU A 14 -27.94 -18.25 2.27
C LEU A 14 -27.85 -18.04 0.76
N LEU A 15 -27.39 -16.87 0.36
CA LEU A 15 -27.23 -16.46 -1.03
C LEU A 15 -25.81 -15.95 -1.27
N CYS A 16 -25.17 -16.43 -2.34
CA CYS A 16 -23.87 -15.95 -2.79
C CYS A 16 -24.01 -15.24 -4.14
N SER A 17 -23.55 -13.99 -4.22
CA SER A 17 -23.64 -13.20 -5.44
C SER A 17 -22.44 -12.25 -5.57
N LEU A 18 -22.06 -11.96 -6.81
CA LEU A 18 -21.05 -10.97 -7.11
C LEU A 18 -21.69 -9.58 -7.09
N VAL A 19 -20.98 -8.58 -6.54
CA VAL A 19 -21.48 -7.21 -6.36
C VAL A 19 -22.02 -6.57 -7.65
N HIS A 20 -21.42 -6.88 -8.80
CA HIS A 20 -21.86 -6.34 -10.09
C HIS A 20 -23.25 -6.83 -10.53
N LYS A 21 -23.78 -7.92 -9.96
CA LYS A 21 -25.13 -8.42 -10.27
C LYS A 21 -26.24 -7.53 -9.71
N PHE A 22 -25.90 -6.63 -8.79
CA PHE A 22 -26.82 -5.61 -8.27
C PHE A 22 -26.90 -4.38 -9.17
N GLY A 23 -25.92 -4.16 -10.05
CA GLY A 23 -25.92 -3.08 -11.05
C GLY A 23 -26.51 -3.51 -12.40
N LYS A 24 -27.03 -2.56 -13.18
CA LYS A 24 -27.45 -2.78 -14.58
C LYS A 24 -26.36 -2.28 -15.53
N LYS A 25 -26.04 -3.04 -16.59
CA LYS A 25 -25.07 -2.61 -17.62
C LYS A 25 -25.70 -1.51 -18.49
N GLY A 26 -24.94 -0.46 -18.80
CA GLY A 26 -25.35 0.62 -19.73
C GLY A 26 -26.33 1.64 -19.13
N ILE A 27 -26.18 1.97 -17.84
CA ILE A 27 -26.93 3.09 -17.25
C ILE A 27 -26.10 4.36 -17.47
N ASP A 28 -26.63 5.29 -18.27
CA ASP A 28 -26.03 6.61 -18.48
C ASP A 28 -26.31 7.57 -17.31
N ASP A 29 -27.41 7.38 -16.59
CA ASP A 29 -27.79 8.14 -15.39
C ASP A 29 -28.01 7.23 -14.17
N PHE A 30 -26.96 7.08 -13.37
CA PHE A 30 -26.93 6.18 -12.22
C PHE A 30 -27.77 6.69 -11.04
N GLU A 31 -27.97 8.01 -10.93
CA GLU A 31 -28.74 8.63 -9.84
C GLU A 31 -30.24 8.48 -10.07
N GLN A 32 -30.70 8.64 -11.31
CA GLN A 32 -32.08 8.31 -11.67
C GLN A 32 -32.40 6.85 -11.36
N PHE A 33 -31.49 5.92 -11.69
CA PHE A 33 -31.67 4.50 -11.39
C PHE A 33 -31.80 4.20 -9.89
N ILE A 34 -30.99 4.85 -9.05
CA ILE A 34 -31.11 4.72 -7.58
C ILE A 34 -32.44 5.31 -7.08
N LYS A 35 -32.88 6.44 -7.64
CA LYS A 35 -34.16 7.08 -7.27
C LYS A 35 -35.35 6.18 -7.62
N GLU A 36 -35.32 5.53 -8.78
CA GLU A 36 -36.32 4.54 -9.20
C GLU A 36 -36.34 3.33 -8.26
N LEU A 37 -35.17 2.80 -7.88
CA LEU A 37 -35.08 1.69 -6.92
C LEU A 37 -35.61 2.06 -5.52
N LYS A 38 -35.36 3.29 -5.05
CA LYS A 38 -35.92 3.76 -3.78
C LYS A 38 -37.43 3.96 -3.83
N ALA A 39 -37.97 4.36 -5.00
CA ALA A 39 -39.40 4.51 -5.20
C ALA A 39 -40.14 3.16 -5.27
N GLN A 40 -39.46 2.11 -5.74
CA GLN A 40 -39.98 0.74 -5.80
C GLN A 40 -38.95 -0.25 -5.24
N PRO A 41 -38.74 -0.28 -3.90
CA PRO A 41 -37.77 -1.19 -3.29
C PRO A 41 -38.21 -2.64 -3.50
N CYS A 42 -37.24 -3.56 -3.53
CA CYS A 42 -37.53 -4.97 -3.67
C CYS A 42 -38.33 -5.45 -2.45
N GLN A 43 -39.39 -6.23 -2.66
CA GLN A 43 -40.00 -6.95 -1.55
C GLN A 43 -39.03 -8.03 -1.07
N THR A 44 -38.42 -7.77 0.07
CA THR A 44 -37.53 -8.69 0.77
C THR A 44 -38.29 -9.40 1.88
N VAL A 45 -38.05 -10.69 2.07
CA VAL A 45 -38.69 -11.48 3.14
C VAL A 45 -37.69 -11.75 4.28
N GLY A 46 -38.07 -11.37 5.50
CA GLY A 46 -37.27 -11.60 6.72
C GLY A 46 -36.24 -10.52 7.02
N GLU A 47 -35.42 -10.77 8.04
CA GLU A 47 -34.27 -9.92 8.42
C GLU A 47 -33.07 -10.27 7.53
N ILE A 48 -32.56 -9.29 6.79
CA ILE A 48 -31.46 -9.49 5.85
C ILE A 48 -30.15 -9.01 6.46
N PHE A 49 -29.16 -9.90 6.46
CA PHE A 49 -27.77 -9.60 6.80
C PHE A 49 -26.92 -9.75 5.53
N VAL A 50 -26.20 -8.70 5.15
CA VAL A 50 -25.35 -8.68 3.96
C VAL A 50 -23.90 -8.62 4.40
N PHE A 51 -23.18 -9.70 4.14
CA PHE A 51 -21.73 -9.78 4.36
C PHE A 51 -21.00 -9.39 3.07
N VAL A 52 -20.18 -8.35 3.13
CA VAL A 52 -19.42 -7.83 1.99
C VAL A 52 -17.95 -8.13 2.19
N ASP A 53 -17.40 -9.01 1.36
CA ASP A 53 -15.97 -9.32 1.34
C ASP A 53 -15.18 -8.25 0.54
N GLU A 54 -13.97 -7.95 0.98
CA GLU A 54 -13.06 -6.90 0.45
C GLU A 54 -13.75 -5.53 0.22
N CYS A 55 -14.40 -5.02 1.26
CA CYS A 55 -15.33 -3.89 1.17
C CYS A 55 -14.72 -2.50 0.86
N HIS A 56 -13.40 -2.40 0.67
CA HIS A 56 -12.65 -1.15 0.45
C HIS A 56 -12.54 -0.70 -1.03
N ARG A 57 -13.02 -1.50 -2.00
CA ARG A 57 -12.80 -1.22 -3.44
C ARG A 57 -13.61 -0.01 -3.93
N THR A 58 -13.01 0.93 -4.66
CA THR A 58 -13.67 2.14 -5.23
C THR A 58 -14.92 1.88 -6.07
N GLN A 59 -15.04 0.72 -6.72
CA GLN A 59 -16.26 0.30 -7.44
C GLN A 59 -17.43 -0.06 -6.49
N SER A 60 -17.15 -0.23 -5.20
CA SER A 60 -18.15 -0.53 -4.16
C SER A 60 -19.03 0.68 -3.89
N GLY A 61 -18.56 1.93 -4.03
CA GLY A 61 -19.36 3.10 -3.66
C GLY A 61 -20.72 3.18 -4.38
N LYS A 62 -20.72 3.09 -5.72
CA LYS A 62 -21.97 3.14 -6.52
C LYS A 62 -22.84 1.89 -6.31
N LEU A 63 -22.23 0.71 -6.37
CA LEU A 63 -22.95 -0.57 -6.25
C LEU A 63 -23.46 -0.81 -4.81
N HIS A 64 -22.75 -0.34 -3.80
CA HIS A 64 -23.16 -0.38 -2.41
C HIS A 64 -24.39 0.52 -2.19
N ARG A 65 -24.40 1.74 -2.74
CA ARG A 65 -25.60 2.59 -2.74
C ARG A 65 -26.77 1.90 -3.43
N THR A 66 -26.53 1.19 -4.53
CA THR A 66 -27.56 0.38 -5.19
C THR A 66 -28.08 -0.73 -4.27
N MET A 67 -27.20 -1.46 -3.58
CA MET A 67 -27.58 -2.50 -2.62
C MET A 67 -28.40 -1.94 -1.45
N GLN A 68 -27.99 -0.80 -0.88
CA GLN A 68 -28.73 -0.12 0.18
C GLN A 68 -30.11 0.36 -0.29
N ALA A 69 -30.20 0.95 -1.49
CA ALA A 69 -31.47 1.38 -2.06
C ALA A 69 -32.42 0.21 -2.32
N LEU A 70 -31.87 -0.95 -2.70
CA LEU A 70 -32.61 -2.16 -3.04
C LEU A 70 -33.06 -2.94 -1.80
N MET A 71 -32.29 -2.85 -0.71
CA MET A 71 -32.52 -3.57 0.56
C MET A 71 -32.43 -2.57 1.74
N PRO A 72 -33.41 -1.66 1.90
CA PRO A 72 -33.32 -0.57 2.87
C PRO A 72 -33.28 -1.03 4.34
N ASN A 73 -33.80 -2.22 4.63
CA ASN A 73 -33.85 -2.80 5.98
C ASN A 73 -32.71 -3.79 6.27
N ALA A 74 -31.73 -3.93 5.37
CA ALA A 74 -30.64 -4.89 5.55
C ALA A 74 -29.51 -4.32 6.42
N VAL A 75 -28.93 -5.19 7.24
CA VAL A 75 -27.72 -4.89 8.02
C VAL A 75 -26.49 -5.26 7.19
N PHE A 76 -25.60 -4.31 6.96
CA PHE A 76 -24.37 -4.53 6.18
C PHE A 76 -23.17 -4.72 7.10
N VAL A 77 -22.44 -5.83 6.91
CA VAL A 77 -21.20 -6.14 7.61
C VAL A 77 -20.10 -6.29 6.58
N GLY A 78 -19.07 -5.44 6.66
CA GLY A 78 -17.94 -5.44 5.75
C GLY A 78 -16.73 -6.16 6.34
N PHE A 79 -16.09 -7.02 5.55
CA PHE A 79 -14.77 -7.57 5.83
C PHE A 79 -13.74 -6.94 4.89
N THR A 80 -12.56 -6.64 5.40
CA THR A 80 -11.47 -6.12 4.58
C THR A 80 -10.13 -6.52 5.18
N GLY A 81 -9.23 -7.04 4.34
CA GLY A 81 -7.83 -7.26 4.73
C GLY A 81 -6.99 -5.98 4.70
N THR A 82 -7.53 -4.92 4.10
CA THR A 82 -6.88 -3.62 3.95
C THR A 82 -7.87 -2.49 4.24
N PRO A 83 -8.02 -2.07 5.51
CA PRO A 83 -8.75 -0.84 5.81
C PRO A 83 -8.16 0.37 5.04
N LEU A 84 -9.03 1.28 4.59
CA LEU A 84 -8.64 2.45 3.79
C LEU A 84 -7.76 3.43 4.59
N PHE A 85 -6.83 4.11 3.90
CA PHE A 85 -5.85 5.08 4.46
C PHE A 85 -6.50 6.38 4.89
N ALA A 86 -5.86 7.22 5.70
CA ALA A 86 -6.43 8.48 6.23
C ALA A 86 -7.11 9.42 5.20
N ARG A 87 -6.72 9.39 3.91
CA ARG A 87 -7.39 10.14 2.82
C ARG A 87 -8.65 9.45 2.28
N ASP A 88 -8.67 8.12 2.29
CA ASP A 88 -9.78 7.27 1.83
C ASP A 88 -10.64 6.74 2.99
N LYS A 89 -10.19 6.92 4.24
CA LYS A 89 -10.85 6.55 5.51
C LYS A 89 -12.26 7.11 5.54
N GLN A 90 -12.43 8.31 5.00
CA GLN A 90 -13.73 8.95 4.79
C GLN A 90 -14.70 7.96 4.13
N THR A 91 -14.37 7.35 2.98
CA THR A 91 -15.32 6.49 2.24
C THR A 91 -15.67 5.15 2.89
N SER A 92 -14.79 4.50 3.67
CA SER A 92 -15.13 3.23 4.34
C SER A 92 -15.90 3.45 5.64
N LEU A 93 -15.46 4.40 6.48
CA LEU A 93 -16.20 4.82 7.67
C LEU A 93 -17.56 5.37 7.27
N GLU A 94 -17.63 6.12 6.16
CA GLU A 94 -18.86 6.61 5.55
C GLU A 94 -19.88 5.52 5.22
N VAL A 95 -19.40 4.33 4.88
CA VAL A 95 -20.25 3.28 4.31
C VAL A 95 -20.61 2.21 5.35
N PHE A 96 -19.68 1.83 6.23
CA PHE A 96 -19.85 0.72 7.17
C PHE A 96 -19.76 1.10 8.65
N GLY A 97 -19.44 2.36 8.99
CA GLY A 97 -19.24 2.79 10.37
C GLY A 97 -17.91 2.35 10.97
N GLY A 98 -17.85 2.27 12.31
CA GLY A 98 -16.64 1.90 13.05
C GLY A 98 -16.29 0.39 12.98
N TYR A 99 -15.07 0.04 13.38
CA TYR A 99 -14.63 -1.36 13.41
C TYR A 99 -15.29 -2.12 14.57
N ILE A 100 -15.89 -3.28 14.26
CA ILE A 100 -16.45 -4.21 15.27
C ILE A 100 -15.31 -4.99 15.95
N HIS A 101 -14.32 -5.41 15.15
CA HIS A 101 -13.14 -6.18 15.57
C HIS A 101 -12.00 -5.97 14.56
N THR A 102 -10.76 -6.12 15.00
CA THR A 102 -9.55 -6.07 14.15
C THR A 102 -8.65 -7.26 14.46
N TYR A 103 -8.18 -7.96 13.43
CA TYR A 103 -7.13 -8.97 13.52
C TYR A 103 -6.00 -8.55 12.58
N LYS A 104 -4.84 -8.24 13.15
CA LYS A 104 -3.77 -7.49 12.48
C LYS A 104 -2.75 -8.42 11.86
N PHE A 105 -1.96 -7.86 10.94
CA PHE A 105 -0.86 -8.59 10.30
C PHE A 105 0.17 -9.10 11.31
N SER A 106 0.57 -8.28 12.28
CA SER A 106 1.52 -8.70 13.32
C SER A 106 0.99 -9.84 14.18
N GLU A 107 -0.30 -9.82 14.52
CA GLU A 107 -0.97 -10.87 15.30
C GLU A 107 -1.02 -12.17 14.49
N ALA A 108 -1.35 -12.08 13.19
CA ALA A 108 -1.38 -13.24 12.30
C ALA A 108 -0.01 -13.88 12.06
N VAL A 109 1.07 -13.11 12.10
CA VAL A 109 2.45 -13.61 12.06
C VAL A 109 2.84 -14.24 13.39
N GLU A 110 2.53 -13.60 14.51
CA GLU A 110 2.77 -14.15 15.87
C GLU A 110 2.03 -15.47 16.10
N ASP A 111 0.81 -15.58 15.60
CA ASP A 111 -0.02 -16.78 15.66
C ASP A 111 0.38 -17.85 14.61
N GLU A 112 1.42 -17.61 13.82
CA GLU A 112 1.90 -18.49 12.74
C GLU A 112 0.82 -18.84 11.68
N VAL A 113 -0.20 -17.98 11.52
CA VAL A 113 -1.27 -18.16 10.53
C VAL A 113 -0.81 -17.70 9.14
N VAL A 114 0.10 -16.73 9.11
CA VAL A 114 0.80 -16.25 7.90
C VAL A 114 2.28 -16.07 8.20
N LEU A 115 3.12 -16.12 7.16
CA LEU A 115 4.55 -15.85 7.27
C LEU A 115 4.81 -14.34 7.30
N ASP A 116 5.96 -13.94 7.86
CA ASP A 116 6.44 -12.57 7.66
C ASP A 116 6.97 -12.38 6.22
N LEU A 117 7.21 -11.13 5.85
CA LEU A 117 7.72 -10.73 4.55
C LEU A 117 9.18 -10.30 4.65
N LEU A 118 9.95 -10.55 3.60
CA LEU A 118 11.31 -10.03 3.43
C LEU A 118 11.31 -9.09 2.23
N TYR A 119 11.72 -7.84 2.44
CA TYR A 119 11.69 -6.81 1.40
C TYR A 119 13.11 -6.46 0.93
N GLU A 120 13.34 -6.60 -0.36
CA GLU A 120 14.61 -6.32 -1.03
C GLU A 120 14.40 -5.23 -2.10
N ALA A 121 15.02 -4.06 -1.93
CA ALA A 121 15.00 -3.01 -2.94
C ALA A 121 16.21 -3.14 -3.88
N ARG A 122 15.94 -3.28 -5.18
CA ARG A 122 16.94 -3.34 -6.24
C ARG A 122 16.80 -2.14 -7.16
N ASP A 123 17.87 -1.37 -7.29
CA ASP A 123 17.91 -0.23 -8.17
C ASP A 123 18.52 -0.60 -9.52
N ILE A 124 17.90 -0.11 -10.59
CA ILE A 124 18.42 -0.24 -11.96
C ILE A 124 18.56 1.18 -12.51
N ASP A 125 19.75 1.74 -12.28
CA ASP A 125 20.14 3.06 -12.73
C ASP A 125 20.12 3.13 -14.26
N GLN A 126 19.29 4.01 -14.80
CA GLN A 126 19.22 4.31 -16.23
C GLN A 126 19.93 5.63 -16.51
N ARG A 127 20.85 5.63 -17.47
CA ARG A 127 21.65 6.82 -17.80
C ARG A 127 21.65 7.06 -19.30
N LEU A 128 21.69 8.34 -19.67
CA LEU A 128 21.94 8.76 -21.04
C LEU A 128 23.45 8.73 -21.27
N GLY A 129 23.92 7.83 -22.13
CA GLY A 129 25.32 7.69 -22.51
C GLY A 129 25.89 8.94 -23.18
N SER A 130 25.07 9.74 -23.88
CA SER A 130 25.54 11.01 -24.46
C SER A 130 24.46 12.08 -24.64
N VAL A 131 24.33 12.95 -23.62
CA VAL A 131 23.44 14.13 -23.67
C VAL A 131 23.81 15.08 -24.82
N LYS A 132 25.11 15.32 -25.04
CA LYS A 132 25.61 16.22 -26.10
C LYS A 132 25.16 15.82 -27.51
N LYS A 133 25.12 14.52 -27.81
CA LYS A 133 24.70 14.03 -29.14
C LYS A 133 23.19 14.11 -29.33
N ILE A 134 22.42 13.97 -28.25
CA ILE A 134 20.98 14.13 -28.26
C ILE A 134 20.63 15.61 -28.48
N ASP A 135 21.27 16.52 -27.75
CA ASP A 135 21.09 17.96 -27.93
C ASP A 135 21.43 18.39 -29.36
N ALA A 136 22.56 17.91 -29.90
CA ALA A 136 22.95 18.18 -31.29
C ALA A 136 21.92 17.67 -32.31
N TRP A 137 21.27 16.53 -32.05
CA TRP A 137 20.20 16.03 -32.91
C TRP A 137 18.97 16.93 -32.84
N PHE A 138 18.54 17.35 -31.65
CA PHE A 138 17.44 18.31 -31.48
C PHE A 138 17.74 19.63 -32.17
N ASP A 139 18.93 20.18 -32.00
CA ASP A 139 19.33 21.44 -32.63
C ASP A 139 19.36 21.33 -34.17
N ALA A 140 19.69 20.17 -34.72
CA ALA A 140 19.70 19.94 -36.17
C ALA A 140 18.30 19.73 -36.76
N HIS A 141 17.44 18.94 -36.10
CA HIS A 141 16.15 18.51 -36.64
C HIS A 141 14.99 19.44 -36.26
N THR A 142 15.20 20.38 -35.32
CA THR A 142 14.17 21.36 -34.92
C THR A 142 14.42 22.78 -35.44
N LYS A 143 15.37 22.99 -36.37
CA LYS A 143 15.72 24.34 -36.88
C LYS A 143 14.53 25.13 -37.44
N ASN A 144 13.60 24.44 -38.08
CA ASN A 144 12.43 25.05 -38.71
C ASN A 144 11.17 24.98 -37.83
N LEU A 145 11.29 24.54 -36.57
CA LEU A 145 10.18 24.46 -35.63
C LEU A 145 10.10 25.72 -34.77
N ASN A 146 8.87 26.15 -34.47
CA ASN A 146 8.63 27.22 -33.51
C ASN A 146 8.89 26.75 -32.06
N ASP A 147 8.95 27.69 -31.12
CA ASP A 147 9.31 27.41 -29.72
C ASP A 147 8.33 26.44 -29.05
N TRP A 148 7.04 26.52 -29.40
CA TRP A 148 6.01 25.58 -28.95
C TRP A 148 6.23 24.17 -29.51
N GLN A 149 6.49 24.03 -30.81
CA GLN A 149 6.74 22.75 -31.48
C GLN A 149 8.01 22.08 -30.94
N LYS A 150 9.06 22.85 -30.65
CA LYS A 150 10.26 22.35 -29.97
C LYS A 150 9.94 21.84 -28.57
N ALA A 151 9.15 22.58 -27.81
CA ALA A 151 8.72 22.17 -26.47
C ALA A 151 7.86 20.90 -26.53
N ALA A 152 6.90 20.82 -27.46
CA ALA A 152 6.07 19.65 -27.68
C ALA A 152 6.88 18.42 -28.11
N LEU A 153 7.87 18.58 -29.00
CA LEU A 153 8.77 17.50 -29.40
C LEU A 153 9.66 17.04 -28.25
N ARG A 154 10.15 17.96 -27.41
CA ARG A 154 10.90 17.62 -26.18
C ARG A 154 10.04 16.91 -25.14
N GLU A 155 8.78 17.33 -24.98
CA GLU A 155 7.82 16.65 -24.10
C GLU A 155 7.50 15.24 -24.59
N GLN A 156 7.30 15.07 -25.90
CA GLN A 156 7.15 13.76 -26.53
C GLN A 156 8.42 12.91 -26.36
N TRP A 157 9.60 13.49 -26.54
CA TRP A 157 10.87 12.80 -26.29
C TRP A 157 11.01 12.34 -24.85
N GLY A 158 10.68 13.18 -23.87
CA GLY A 158 10.66 12.76 -22.46
C GLY A 158 9.69 11.59 -22.23
N THR A 159 8.54 11.61 -22.91
CA THR A 159 7.57 10.50 -22.88
C THR A 159 8.14 9.23 -23.53
N MET A 160 8.76 9.32 -24.71
CA MET A 160 9.36 8.19 -25.42
C MET A 160 10.59 7.64 -24.71
N GLN A 161 11.42 8.50 -24.13
CA GLN A 161 12.55 8.14 -23.29
C GLN A 161 12.06 7.26 -22.15
N ASN A 162 10.98 7.62 -21.45
CA ASN A 162 10.40 6.79 -20.41
C ASN A 162 9.92 5.44 -20.94
N VAL A 163 9.34 5.39 -22.13
CA VAL A 163 8.79 4.16 -22.73
C VAL A 163 9.88 3.22 -23.26
N LEU A 164 10.90 3.70 -23.96
CA LEU A 164 11.92 2.84 -24.58
C LEU A 164 13.10 2.53 -23.67
N SER A 165 13.44 3.41 -22.73
CA SER A 165 14.37 3.10 -21.63
C SER A 165 13.90 1.86 -20.84
N SER A 166 12.57 1.64 -20.78
CA SER A 166 11.99 0.41 -20.24
C SER A 166 12.56 -0.86 -20.88
N LYS A 167 12.85 -0.92 -22.19
CA LYS A 167 13.29 -2.18 -22.83
C LYS A 167 14.66 -2.65 -22.34
N SER A 168 15.65 -1.75 -22.28
CA SER A 168 16.99 -2.06 -21.76
C SER A 168 16.91 -2.46 -20.27
N ARG A 169 16.13 -1.70 -19.50
CA ARG A 169 15.86 -2.00 -18.09
C ARG A 169 15.11 -3.33 -17.90
N MET A 170 14.14 -3.64 -18.74
CA MET A 170 13.36 -4.89 -18.69
C MET A 170 14.26 -6.10 -18.95
N ASN A 171 15.23 -5.99 -19.88
CA ASN A 171 16.23 -7.04 -20.07
C ASN A 171 17.06 -7.27 -18.80
N ARG A 172 17.44 -6.20 -18.08
CA ARG A 172 18.14 -6.31 -16.79
C ARG A 172 17.28 -7.01 -15.74
N VAL A 173 16.01 -6.63 -15.60
CA VAL A 173 15.05 -7.29 -14.71
C VAL A 173 14.87 -8.77 -15.07
N VAL A 174 14.76 -9.10 -16.36
CA VAL A 174 14.61 -10.49 -16.82
C VAL A 174 15.85 -11.32 -16.47
N ALA A 175 17.06 -10.77 -16.70
CA ALA A 175 18.30 -11.44 -16.36
C ALA A 175 18.42 -11.68 -14.84
N ASP A 176 18.03 -10.68 -14.04
CA ASP A 176 18.01 -10.75 -12.58
C ASP A 176 17.09 -11.85 -12.05
N ILE A 177 15.84 -11.88 -12.55
CA ILE A 177 14.87 -12.93 -12.19
C ILE A 177 15.37 -14.31 -12.61
N VAL A 178 15.99 -14.45 -13.79
CA VAL A 178 16.58 -15.73 -14.22
C VAL A 178 17.71 -16.16 -13.27
N PHE A 179 18.51 -15.21 -12.80
CA PHE A 179 19.57 -15.48 -11.84
C PHE A 179 19.00 -15.91 -10.48
N ASP A 180 18.00 -15.20 -9.95
CA ASP A 180 17.33 -15.59 -8.69
C ASP A 180 16.73 -16.99 -8.76
N PHE A 181 16.17 -17.39 -9.90
CA PHE A 181 15.65 -18.75 -10.07
C PHE A 181 16.72 -19.84 -10.08
N SER A 182 17.98 -19.45 -10.29
CA SER A 182 19.13 -20.35 -10.23
C SER A 182 19.79 -20.35 -8.85
N ASP A 183 19.72 -19.25 -8.11
CA ASP A 183 20.42 -19.03 -6.85
C ASP A 183 19.53 -19.24 -5.60
N LYS A 184 18.31 -18.69 -5.60
CA LYS A 184 17.45 -18.68 -4.42
C LYS A 184 16.93 -20.08 -4.07
N PRO A 185 16.99 -20.53 -2.80
CA PRO A 185 16.75 -21.94 -2.44
C PRO A 185 15.43 -22.54 -2.93
N ARG A 186 14.28 -21.91 -2.65
CA ARG A 186 12.97 -22.43 -3.07
C ARG A 186 12.71 -22.32 -4.58
N LEU A 187 13.34 -21.37 -5.26
CA LEU A 187 13.18 -21.22 -6.71
C LEU A 187 14.06 -22.25 -7.45
N SER A 188 15.31 -22.41 -7.03
CA SER A 188 16.27 -23.35 -7.63
C SER A 188 15.87 -24.82 -7.43
N ASN A 189 15.29 -25.17 -6.28
CA ASN A 189 14.77 -26.51 -6.02
C ASN A 189 13.35 -26.76 -6.60
N GLN A 190 12.77 -25.77 -7.30
CA GLN A 190 11.49 -25.85 -8.01
C GLN A 190 10.26 -26.10 -7.13
N ARG A 191 10.37 -25.90 -5.80
CA ARG A 191 9.23 -25.98 -4.86
C ARG A 191 8.44 -24.68 -4.80
N GLY A 192 9.11 -23.55 -4.97
CA GLY A 192 8.51 -22.22 -5.03
C GLY A 192 8.34 -21.71 -6.46
N ASN A 193 7.44 -20.76 -6.63
CA ASN A 193 7.28 -19.97 -7.85
C ASN A 193 7.10 -18.49 -7.54
N ALA A 194 7.02 -17.66 -8.59
CA ALA A 194 7.03 -16.22 -8.46
C ALA A 194 5.99 -15.50 -9.33
N ILE A 195 5.65 -14.27 -8.92
CA ILE A 195 4.84 -13.34 -9.70
C ILE A 195 5.68 -12.11 -10.04
N LEU A 196 5.65 -11.66 -11.30
CA LEU A 196 6.17 -10.36 -11.74
C LEU A 196 5.02 -9.40 -12.03
N VAL A 197 5.01 -8.26 -11.34
CA VAL A 197 4.03 -7.19 -11.51
C VAL A 197 4.57 -6.12 -12.46
N ALA A 198 4.05 -6.11 -13.68
CA ALA A 198 4.39 -5.12 -14.71
C ALA A 198 3.46 -3.90 -14.64
N SER A 199 3.91 -2.74 -15.13
CA SER A 199 3.14 -1.50 -15.00
C SER A 199 1.92 -1.42 -15.92
N SER A 200 1.97 -2.10 -17.07
CA SER A 200 0.92 -2.08 -18.10
C SER A 200 0.80 -3.44 -18.81
N ILE A 201 -0.32 -3.65 -19.54
CA ILE A 201 -0.54 -4.85 -20.35
C ILE A 201 0.54 -4.99 -21.43
N TYR A 202 0.98 -3.87 -21.99
CA TYR A 202 2.05 -3.82 -22.97
C TYR A 202 3.37 -4.34 -22.39
N GLU A 203 3.79 -3.79 -21.24
CA GLU A 203 5.00 -4.25 -20.55
C GLU A 203 4.89 -5.72 -20.11
N ALA A 204 3.72 -6.16 -19.63
CA ALA A 204 3.50 -7.57 -19.29
C ALA A 204 3.72 -8.49 -20.50
N CYS A 205 3.22 -8.10 -21.69
CA CYS A 205 3.46 -8.83 -22.93
C CYS A 205 4.95 -8.80 -23.33
N LYS A 206 5.62 -7.65 -23.18
CA LYS A 206 7.06 -7.52 -23.46
C LYS A 206 7.88 -8.42 -22.54
N TYR A 207 7.62 -8.41 -21.24
CA TYR A 207 8.27 -9.31 -20.28
C TYR A 207 8.07 -10.77 -20.67
N PHE A 208 6.83 -11.16 -20.93
CA PHE A 208 6.50 -12.52 -21.35
C PHE A 208 7.29 -12.97 -22.59
N VAL A 209 7.37 -12.11 -23.61
CA VAL A 209 8.15 -12.38 -24.83
C VAL A 209 9.64 -12.50 -24.53
N LEU A 210 10.20 -11.62 -23.68
CA LEU A 210 11.60 -11.71 -23.27
C LEU A 210 11.90 -13.03 -22.54
N PHE A 211 11.00 -13.47 -21.65
CA PHE A 211 11.12 -14.76 -20.95
C PHE A 211 11.01 -15.98 -21.87
N GLN A 212 10.41 -15.87 -23.07
CA GLN A 212 10.43 -16.97 -24.04
C GLN A 212 11.83 -17.25 -24.61
N GLY A 213 12.76 -16.30 -24.49
CA GLY A 213 14.17 -16.46 -24.86
C GLY A 213 15.05 -17.07 -23.75
N THR A 214 14.48 -17.42 -22.60
CA THR A 214 15.23 -17.90 -21.42
C THR A 214 14.74 -19.30 -21.00
N PRO A 215 15.27 -19.92 -19.92
CA PRO A 215 14.79 -21.20 -19.40
C PRO A 215 13.30 -21.22 -18.99
N PHE A 216 12.64 -20.06 -18.96
CA PHE A 216 11.21 -19.92 -18.69
C PHE A 216 10.29 -20.22 -19.87
N LYS A 217 10.84 -20.52 -21.05
CA LYS A 217 10.04 -20.95 -22.19
C LYS A 217 9.15 -22.15 -21.81
N GLY A 218 7.83 -21.97 -21.89
CA GLY A 218 6.84 -22.97 -21.46
C GLY A 218 6.60 -23.08 -19.94
N LYS A 219 7.34 -22.33 -19.12
CA LYS A 219 7.20 -22.26 -17.64
C LYS A 219 6.80 -20.87 -17.13
N CYS A 220 6.50 -19.95 -18.05
CA CYS A 220 6.03 -18.61 -17.76
C CYS A 220 4.71 -18.35 -18.49
N ALA A 221 3.79 -17.65 -17.82
CA ALA A 221 2.50 -17.25 -18.38
C ALA A 221 2.21 -15.77 -18.09
N VAL A 222 1.54 -15.09 -19.02
CA VAL A 222 1.04 -13.72 -18.85
C VAL A 222 -0.47 -13.71 -18.58
N VAL A 223 -0.92 -13.03 -17.51
CA VAL A 223 -2.34 -12.96 -17.12
C VAL A 223 -2.75 -11.49 -16.93
N THR A 224 -3.61 -10.97 -17.82
CA THR A 224 -4.07 -9.58 -17.81
C THR A 224 -5.57 -9.47 -18.07
N SER A 225 -6.15 -8.28 -17.97
CA SER A 225 -7.56 -8.03 -18.30
C SER A 225 -7.86 -8.04 -19.81
N TYR A 226 -6.85 -8.16 -20.67
CA TYR A 226 -7.04 -8.13 -22.12
C TYR A 226 -7.69 -9.40 -22.65
N ASN A 227 -8.66 -9.24 -23.56
CA ASN A 227 -9.25 -10.33 -24.32
C ASN A 227 -9.26 -9.91 -25.81
N PRO A 228 -8.57 -10.64 -26.71
CA PRO A 228 -8.45 -10.22 -28.10
C PRO A 228 -9.80 -10.27 -28.82
N GLN A 229 -10.13 -9.19 -29.53
CA GLN A 229 -11.29 -9.09 -30.42
C GLN A 229 -10.82 -8.66 -31.81
N ALA A 230 -11.44 -9.22 -32.86
CA ALA A 230 -11.05 -8.95 -34.25
C ALA A 230 -11.14 -7.46 -34.65
N GLN A 231 -12.01 -6.69 -33.98
CA GLN A 231 -12.18 -5.24 -34.19
C GLN A 231 -11.04 -4.40 -33.61
N ASN A 232 -10.17 -4.97 -32.77
CA ASN A 232 -9.07 -4.23 -32.12
C ASN A 232 -7.93 -3.85 -33.08
N VAL A 233 -7.90 -4.42 -34.29
CA VAL A 233 -6.84 -4.24 -35.29
C VAL A 233 -7.25 -3.25 -36.40
N THR A 234 -8.56 -3.05 -36.63
CA THR A 234 -9.08 -2.47 -37.89
C THR A 234 -9.12 -0.94 -37.98
N LEU A 235 -8.50 -0.17 -37.08
CA LEU A 235 -8.61 1.31 -37.09
C LEU A 235 -7.30 2.10 -37.00
N GLU A 236 -6.14 1.46 -37.01
CA GLU A 236 -4.86 2.18 -36.96
C GLU A 236 -3.94 1.76 -38.12
N GLU A 237 -4.32 2.08 -39.36
CA GLU A 237 -3.33 2.21 -40.43
C GLU A 237 -2.48 3.45 -40.16
N THR A 238 -1.22 3.23 -39.81
CA THR A 238 -0.18 4.27 -39.88
C THR A 238 1.03 3.71 -40.60
N GLY A 239 1.64 4.57 -41.42
CA GLY A 239 2.66 4.20 -42.41
C GLY A 239 3.90 3.51 -41.84
N ALA A 240 4.55 2.75 -42.73
CA ALA A 240 5.86 2.12 -42.67
C ALA A 240 6.53 1.91 -41.28
N ASN A 241 6.55 0.65 -40.85
CA ASN A 241 7.58 -0.01 -40.04
C ASN A 241 7.58 0.08 -38.49
N THR A 242 6.51 0.49 -37.83
CA THR A 242 6.39 0.25 -36.37
C THR A 242 5.04 -0.32 -35.97
N GLU A 243 5.07 -1.51 -35.36
CA GLU A 243 3.92 -2.14 -34.71
C GLU A 243 3.46 -1.26 -33.52
N THR A 244 2.18 -0.89 -33.47
CA THR A 244 1.63 -0.14 -32.33
C THR A 244 1.56 -1.01 -31.07
N ASP A 245 1.54 -0.40 -29.89
CA ASP A 245 1.45 -1.15 -28.63
C ASP A 245 0.23 -2.08 -28.58
N LYS A 246 -0.91 -1.63 -29.14
CA LYS A 246 -2.13 -2.43 -29.25
C LYS A 246 -1.97 -3.60 -30.21
N GLN A 247 -1.30 -3.38 -31.35
CA GLN A 247 -1.03 -4.44 -32.31
C GLN A 247 -0.10 -5.50 -31.72
N PHE A 248 0.93 -5.08 -31.00
CA PHE A 248 1.86 -5.97 -30.29
C PHE A 248 1.13 -6.83 -29.24
N ILE A 249 0.26 -6.23 -28.43
CA ILE A 249 -0.56 -6.96 -27.45
C ILE A 249 -1.47 -7.97 -28.16
N TYR A 250 -2.17 -7.55 -29.22
CA TYR A 250 -3.06 -8.41 -29.99
C TYR A 250 -2.33 -9.60 -30.62
N ASN A 251 -1.18 -9.36 -31.24
CA ASN A 251 -0.36 -10.39 -31.87
C ASN A 251 0.17 -11.38 -30.82
N THR A 252 0.64 -10.88 -29.68
CA THR A 252 1.11 -11.71 -28.56
C THR A 252 -0.01 -12.62 -28.03
N TYR A 253 -1.20 -12.08 -27.77
CA TYR A 253 -2.33 -12.88 -27.29
C TYR A 253 -2.87 -13.85 -28.34
N THR A 254 -2.87 -13.45 -29.62
CA THR A 254 -3.26 -14.33 -30.73
C THR A 254 -2.34 -15.55 -30.82
N ALA A 255 -1.03 -15.34 -30.75
CA ALA A 255 -0.04 -16.41 -30.75
C ALA A 255 -0.18 -17.33 -29.52
N LEU A 256 -0.36 -16.73 -28.34
CA LEU A 256 -0.52 -17.43 -27.07
C LEU A 256 -1.78 -18.31 -27.03
N LEU A 257 -2.88 -17.85 -27.64
CA LEU A 257 -4.17 -18.56 -27.66
C LEU A 257 -4.37 -19.46 -28.88
N GLN A 258 -3.39 -19.55 -29.78
CA GLN A 258 -3.49 -20.30 -31.04
C GLN A 258 -3.89 -21.76 -30.80
N ASN A 259 -3.28 -22.40 -29.79
CA ASN A 259 -3.48 -23.81 -29.46
C ASN A 259 -4.43 -24.05 -28.28
N VAL A 260 -5.16 -23.02 -27.84
CA VAL A 260 -6.08 -23.12 -26.68
C VAL A 260 -7.50 -23.35 -27.18
N ALA A 261 -8.09 -24.48 -26.78
CA ALA A 261 -9.51 -24.76 -26.96
C ALA A 261 -10.31 -24.14 -25.81
N ALA A 262 -11.41 -23.45 -26.14
CA ALA A 262 -12.26 -22.82 -25.13
C ALA A 262 -13.09 -23.88 -24.37
N LEU A 263 -13.12 -23.80 -23.04
CA LEU A 263 -14.02 -24.60 -22.22
C LEU A 263 -15.48 -24.13 -22.34
N PRO A 264 -16.48 -24.99 -22.09
CA PRO A 264 -17.89 -24.61 -22.14
C PRO A 264 -18.19 -23.37 -21.28
N GLY A 265 -18.76 -22.34 -21.91
CA GLY A 265 -19.13 -21.07 -21.24
C GLY A 265 -17.96 -20.11 -20.96
N LYS A 266 -16.76 -20.38 -21.48
CA LYS A 266 -15.57 -19.54 -21.31
C LYS A 266 -14.97 -19.16 -22.66
N SER A 267 -14.26 -18.03 -22.70
CA SER A 267 -13.40 -17.66 -23.82
C SER A 267 -12.10 -18.47 -23.82
N LYS A 268 -11.37 -18.44 -24.95
CA LYS A 268 -10.01 -19.03 -25.03
C LYS A 268 -9.09 -18.41 -23.97
N THR A 269 -9.18 -17.10 -23.78
CA THR A 269 -8.40 -16.34 -22.80
C THR A 269 -8.67 -16.80 -21.38
N GLU A 270 -9.93 -16.91 -20.98
CA GLU A 270 -10.30 -17.39 -19.65
C GLU A 270 -9.86 -18.85 -19.43
N THR A 271 -9.94 -19.68 -20.47
CA THR A 271 -9.49 -21.07 -20.40
C THR A 271 -7.98 -21.16 -20.17
N TYR A 272 -7.21 -20.39 -20.94
CA TYR A 272 -5.75 -20.28 -20.78
C TYR A 272 -5.38 -19.77 -19.38
N GLU A 273 -6.05 -18.71 -18.91
CA GLU A 273 -5.80 -18.13 -17.59
C GLU A 273 -6.06 -19.13 -16.47
N ASP A 274 -7.12 -19.92 -16.57
CA ASP A 274 -7.46 -20.93 -15.56
C ASP A 274 -6.47 -22.10 -15.57
N GLN A 275 -5.98 -22.51 -16.75
CA GLN A 275 -4.92 -23.50 -16.88
C GLN A 275 -3.61 -22.99 -16.26
N ALA A 276 -3.21 -21.76 -16.57
CA ALA A 276 -2.00 -21.14 -16.00
C ALA A 276 -2.10 -21.01 -14.48
N LYS A 277 -3.23 -20.52 -13.95
CA LYS A 277 -3.49 -20.43 -12.50
C LYS A 277 -3.44 -21.80 -11.82
N LYS A 278 -4.02 -22.83 -12.46
CA LYS A 278 -4.01 -24.20 -11.92
C LYS A 278 -2.59 -24.74 -11.87
N LEU A 279 -1.84 -24.64 -12.96
CA LEU A 279 -0.44 -25.08 -13.01
C LEU A 279 0.42 -24.33 -12.00
N PHE A 280 0.23 -23.02 -11.85
CA PHE A 280 0.96 -22.24 -10.84
C PHE A 280 0.68 -22.72 -9.42
N LYS A 281 -0.57 -23.07 -9.08
CA LYS A 281 -0.90 -23.57 -7.73
C LYS A 281 -0.40 -24.98 -7.49
N GLU A 282 -0.58 -25.88 -8.46
CA GLU A 282 -0.39 -27.31 -8.26
C GLU A 282 0.98 -27.83 -8.73
N GLN A 283 1.65 -27.12 -9.64
CA GLN A 283 2.87 -27.57 -10.33
C GLN A 283 3.89 -26.41 -10.47
N PRO A 284 4.45 -25.89 -9.36
CA PRO A 284 5.39 -24.76 -9.38
C PRO A 284 6.61 -24.98 -10.29
N ALA A 285 7.09 -26.23 -10.41
CA ALA A 285 8.18 -26.59 -11.32
C ALA A 285 7.85 -26.41 -12.83
N ASN A 286 6.58 -26.58 -13.19
CA ASN A 286 6.08 -26.46 -14.57
C ASN A 286 5.55 -25.05 -14.87
N MET A 287 5.20 -24.27 -13.84
CA MET A 287 4.79 -22.88 -13.96
C MET A 287 5.49 -22.06 -12.89
N GLY A 288 6.73 -21.67 -13.20
CA GLY A 288 7.62 -20.96 -12.29
C GLY A 288 7.32 -19.47 -12.19
N LEU A 289 6.78 -18.83 -13.24
CA LEU A 289 6.59 -17.38 -13.25
C LEU A 289 5.25 -16.96 -13.87
N LEU A 290 4.48 -16.12 -13.16
CA LEU A 290 3.35 -15.39 -13.74
C LEU A 290 3.68 -13.91 -13.91
N VAL A 291 3.50 -13.40 -15.12
CA VAL A 291 3.57 -11.95 -15.40
C VAL A 291 2.15 -11.38 -15.34
N VAL A 292 1.93 -10.39 -14.47
CA VAL A 292 0.61 -9.80 -14.20
C VAL A 292 0.67 -8.27 -14.21
N VAL A 293 -0.49 -7.62 -14.20
CA VAL A 293 -0.60 -6.14 -14.08
C VAL A 293 -1.42 -5.77 -12.85
N ASP A 294 -2.71 -6.10 -12.87
CA ASP A 294 -3.64 -5.90 -11.74
C ASP A 294 -4.38 -7.19 -11.35
N LYS A 295 -4.49 -8.14 -12.29
CA LYS A 295 -5.05 -9.47 -12.00
C LYS A 295 -4.14 -10.22 -11.03
N LEU A 296 -4.76 -11.08 -10.22
CA LEU A 296 -4.09 -11.98 -9.26
C LEU A 296 -3.40 -11.28 -8.08
N LEU A 297 -3.36 -9.94 -8.04
CA LEU A 297 -2.90 -9.20 -6.87
C LEU A 297 -3.91 -9.21 -5.72
N THR A 298 -5.17 -9.60 -6.02
CA THR A 298 -6.25 -9.73 -5.03
C THR A 298 -6.99 -11.05 -5.23
N GLY A 299 -7.42 -11.67 -4.13
CA GLY A 299 -8.24 -12.89 -4.13
C GLY A 299 -7.60 -14.15 -4.72
N PHE A 300 -6.38 -14.07 -5.27
CA PHE A 300 -5.64 -15.23 -5.74
C PHE A 300 -4.78 -15.80 -4.62
N ASP A 301 -5.00 -17.07 -4.32
CA ASP A 301 -4.33 -17.79 -3.24
C ASP A 301 -3.50 -18.95 -3.81
N ALA A 302 -2.19 -18.89 -3.59
CA ALA A 302 -1.21 -19.86 -4.08
C ALA A 302 -0.11 -20.04 -3.02
N PRO A 303 -0.21 -21.06 -2.14
CA PRO A 303 0.78 -21.32 -1.08
C PRO A 303 2.23 -21.38 -1.57
N SER A 304 2.47 -22.00 -2.73
CA SER A 304 3.80 -22.11 -3.37
C SER A 304 4.41 -20.79 -3.84
N CYS A 305 3.61 -19.71 -3.94
CA CYS A 305 4.09 -18.38 -4.31
C CYS A 305 5.04 -17.85 -3.26
N THR A 306 6.32 -17.80 -3.60
CA THR A 306 7.40 -17.47 -2.67
C THR A 306 7.99 -16.09 -2.95
N TYR A 307 8.05 -15.67 -4.21
CA TYR A 307 8.64 -14.38 -4.62
C TYR A 307 7.64 -13.49 -5.36
N LEU A 308 7.63 -12.20 -5.04
CA LEU A 308 6.93 -11.16 -5.78
C LEU A 308 7.94 -10.13 -6.28
N TYR A 309 8.12 -10.07 -7.59
CA TYR A 309 8.90 -9.06 -8.26
C TYR A 309 8.00 -7.89 -8.66
N ILE A 310 8.34 -6.68 -8.25
CA ILE A 310 7.54 -5.48 -8.51
C ILE A 310 8.30 -4.57 -9.47
N ASP A 311 7.77 -4.41 -10.68
CA ASP A 311 8.20 -3.37 -11.62
C ASP A 311 7.06 -2.39 -11.94
N LYS A 312 6.26 -2.06 -10.95
CA LYS A 312 5.11 -1.15 -11.06
C LYS A 312 5.11 -0.19 -9.90
N SER A 313 4.87 1.09 -10.16
CA SER A 313 4.59 2.03 -9.06
C SER A 313 3.26 1.65 -8.42
N MET A 314 3.31 1.11 -7.21
CA MET A 314 2.15 0.78 -6.41
C MET A 314 2.20 1.55 -5.08
N GLN A 315 1.05 1.67 -4.43
CA GLN A 315 0.91 2.34 -3.15
C GLN A 315 -0.28 1.76 -2.37
N ASP A 316 -0.34 2.10 -1.09
CA ASP A 316 -1.50 1.89 -0.23
C ASP A 316 -1.96 0.42 -0.22
N HIS A 317 -3.27 0.19 -0.28
CA HIS A 317 -3.90 -1.13 -0.14
C HIS A 317 -3.51 -2.08 -1.28
N GLY A 318 -3.38 -1.57 -2.51
CA GLY A 318 -2.98 -2.37 -3.65
C GLY A 318 -1.56 -2.93 -3.51
N LEU A 319 -0.65 -2.15 -2.93
CA LEU A 319 0.71 -2.60 -2.62
C LEU A 319 0.70 -3.67 -1.53
N PHE A 320 -0.02 -3.44 -0.43
CA PHE A 320 -0.09 -4.41 0.66
C PHE A 320 -0.73 -5.75 0.23
N GLN A 321 -1.81 -5.70 -0.55
CA GLN A 321 -2.47 -6.92 -1.06
C GLN A 321 -1.57 -7.75 -1.96
N ALA A 322 -0.78 -7.07 -2.80
CA ALA A 322 0.18 -7.70 -3.69
C ALA A 322 1.28 -8.41 -2.90
N ILE A 323 1.95 -7.72 -1.97
CA ILE A 323 3.05 -8.32 -1.18
C ILE A 323 2.56 -9.50 -0.33
N CYS A 324 1.36 -9.39 0.24
CA CYS A 324 0.70 -10.47 0.98
C CYS A 324 0.27 -11.67 0.11
N ARG A 325 0.56 -11.70 -1.19
CA ARG A 325 0.39 -12.92 -2.00
C ARG A 325 1.44 -14.00 -1.69
N THR A 326 2.57 -13.62 -1.09
CA THR A 326 3.70 -14.52 -0.84
C THR A 326 3.72 -15.09 0.59
N ASN A 327 2.90 -14.57 1.50
CA ASN A 327 2.97 -14.88 2.94
C ASN A 327 2.11 -16.08 3.40
N ARG A 328 1.62 -16.90 2.48
CA ARG A 328 0.86 -18.11 2.81
C ARG A 328 1.81 -19.23 3.25
N LEU A 329 1.41 -19.98 4.27
CA LEU A 329 2.13 -21.16 4.76
C LEU A 329 2.23 -22.22 3.65
N ASP A 330 3.40 -22.83 3.50
CA ASP A 330 3.64 -23.86 2.48
C ASP A 330 4.82 -24.76 2.86
N GLY A 331 4.61 -25.57 3.90
CA GLY A 331 5.63 -26.44 4.49
C GLY A 331 6.70 -25.70 5.28
N ASP A 332 7.53 -26.46 6.00
CA ASP A 332 8.56 -25.91 6.90
C ASP A 332 9.75 -25.29 6.13
N ASP A 333 9.84 -25.54 4.81
CA ASP A 333 10.91 -24.99 3.96
C ASP A 333 10.65 -23.54 3.50
N LYS A 334 9.48 -22.98 3.82
CA LYS A 334 9.12 -21.60 3.47
C LYS A 334 9.05 -20.74 4.73
N GLU A 335 10.13 -20.01 4.98
CA GLU A 335 10.26 -19.16 6.17
C GLU A 335 9.60 -17.79 5.99
N PHE A 336 9.68 -17.22 4.77
CA PHE A 336 9.21 -15.87 4.48
C PHE A 336 8.55 -15.77 3.10
N GLY A 337 7.74 -14.74 2.92
CA GLY A 337 7.35 -14.25 1.59
C GLY A 337 8.33 -13.18 1.11
N TYR A 338 8.91 -13.34 -0.08
CA TYR A 338 9.95 -12.44 -0.58
C TYR A 338 9.37 -11.40 -1.53
N VAL A 339 9.72 -10.14 -1.32
CA VAL A 339 9.30 -9.00 -2.13
C VAL A 339 10.54 -8.32 -2.70
N VAL A 340 10.73 -8.42 -4.01
CA VAL A 340 11.84 -7.77 -4.72
C VAL A 340 11.29 -6.58 -5.50
N ASP A 341 11.77 -5.38 -5.18
CA ASP A 341 11.24 -4.13 -5.71
C ASP A 341 12.25 -3.39 -6.58
N TYR A 342 11.89 -3.20 -7.86
CA TYR A 342 12.69 -2.48 -8.84
C TYR A 342 12.35 -0.99 -8.96
N LYS A 343 11.42 -0.47 -8.14
CA LYS A 343 10.83 0.88 -8.25
C LYS A 343 11.03 1.75 -7.00
N ASP A 344 11.83 1.31 -6.03
CA ASP A 344 12.06 2.03 -4.76
C ASP A 344 10.75 2.46 -4.06
N LEU A 345 9.87 1.50 -3.85
CA LEU A 345 8.60 1.66 -3.15
C LEU A 345 8.76 1.52 -1.64
N PHE A 346 9.98 1.43 -1.10
CA PHE A 346 10.24 1.12 0.29
C PHE A 346 9.45 2.03 1.24
N LYS A 347 9.51 3.36 1.02
CA LYS A 347 8.74 4.36 1.80
C LYS A 347 7.22 4.18 1.67
N LYS A 348 6.74 3.62 0.56
CA LYS A 348 5.32 3.34 0.33
C LYS A 348 4.90 2.04 1.01
N VAL A 349 5.76 1.02 1.01
CA VAL A 349 5.59 -0.23 1.77
C VAL A 349 5.52 0.08 3.27
N GLU A 350 6.47 0.85 3.79
CA GLU A 350 6.51 1.28 5.19
C GLU A 350 5.21 1.97 5.60
N LYS A 351 4.76 2.96 4.81
CA LYS A 351 3.49 3.66 5.05
C LYS A 351 2.29 2.73 4.97
N ALA A 352 2.29 1.80 4.01
CA ALA A 352 1.19 0.87 3.84
C ALA A 352 1.03 -0.01 5.08
N ILE A 353 2.14 -0.52 5.62
CA ILE A 353 2.12 -1.46 6.74
C ILE A 353 1.94 -0.79 8.09
N ALA A 354 2.44 0.44 8.27
CA ALA A 354 2.20 1.20 9.49
C ALA A 354 0.69 1.30 9.82
N VAL A 355 -0.18 1.38 8.81
CA VAL A 355 -1.64 1.39 9.00
C VAL A 355 -2.19 0.07 9.55
N TYR A 356 -1.49 -1.05 9.31
CA TYR A 356 -1.90 -2.40 9.69
C TYR A 356 -1.21 -2.92 10.96
N THR A 357 -0.18 -2.24 11.45
CA THR A 357 0.54 -2.59 12.71
C THR A 357 0.19 -1.67 13.88
N THR A 358 -0.15 -0.40 13.62
CA THR A 358 -0.55 0.53 14.69
C THR A 358 -1.93 0.17 15.27
N GLU A 359 -2.19 0.47 16.55
CA GLU A 359 -3.55 0.45 17.08
C GLU A 359 -4.41 1.44 16.30
N LEU A 360 -5.30 0.91 15.44
CA LEU A 360 -6.40 1.68 14.90
C LEU A 360 -7.26 2.09 16.09
N ASP A 361 -7.33 3.39 16.35
CA ASP A 361 -8.11 3.93 17.45
C ASP A 361 -9.58 3.48 17.33
N ASN A 362 -9.99 2.59 18.23
CA ASN A 362 -11.36 2.11 18.36
C ASN A 362 -12.27 3.13 19.06
N SER A 363 -11.71 4.26 19.52
CA SER A 363 -12.35 5.22 20.43
C SER A 363 -12.75 6.53 19.77
N ALA A 364 -12.40 6.76 18.51
CA ALA A 364 -12.80 7.99 17.83
C ALA A 364 -14.23 7.84 17.29
N GLY A 365 -15.18 8.52 17.94
CA GLY A 365 -16.39 9.01 17.29
C GLY A 365 -15.99 9.91 16.12
N GLY A 366 -15.58 9.30 15.00
CA GLY A 366 -15.35 10.00 13.76
C GLY A 366 -16.62 10.74 13.37
N ALA A 367 -16.46 11.90 12.74
CA ALA A 367 -17.59 12.65 12.22
C ALA A 367 -18.50 11.71 11.41
N ASP A 368 -19.82 11.89 11.55
CA ASP A 368 -20.81 11.08 10.88
C ASP A 368 -20.43 10.91 9.39
N PRO A 369 -20.48 9.69 8.83
CA PRO A 369 -20.45 9.45 7.40
C PRO A 369 -20.97 10.58 6.50
N GLN A 370 -22.14 11.11 6.86
CA GLN A 370 -22.81 12.12 6.06
C GLN A 370 -22.01 13.44 6.00
N VAL A 371 -21.25 13.76 7.05
CA VAL A 371 -20.40 14.97 7.15
C VAL A 371 -19.13 14.84 6.30
N LEU A 372 -18.49 13.67 6.31
CA LEU A 372 -17.25 13.42 5.56
C LEU A 372 -17.49 13.45 4.03
N MET A 373 -18.61 12.89 3.59
CA MET A 373 -19.00 12.89 2.18
C MET A 373 -19.35 14.31 1.67
N GLN A 374 -19.96 15.14 2.53
CA GLN A 374 -20.25 16.54 2.22
C GLN A 374 -18.96 17.35 1.99
N ASP A 375 -17.92 17.12 2.79
CA ASP A 375 -16.63 17.83 2.66
C ASP A 375 -15.91 17.49 1.33
N ARG A 376 -15.96 16.23 0.89
CA ARG A 376 -15.39 15.80 -0.42
C ARG A 376 -16.11 16.48 -1.60
N LEU A 377 -17.44 16.47 -1.58
CA LEU A 377 -18.26 17.04 -2.65
C LEU A 377 -18.13 18.56 -2.71
N SER A 378 -18.05 19.22 -1.56
CA SER A 378 -17.78 20.66 -1.45
C SER A 378 -16.45 21.03 -2.10
N LYS A 379 -15.35 20.35 -1.74
CA LYS A 379 -14.02 20.58 -2.32
C LYS A 379 -13.95 20.25 -3.81
N GLY A 380 -14.67 19.23 -4.26
CA GLY A 380 -14.76 18.87 -5.67
C GLY A 380 -15.46 19.96 -6.49
N ARG A 381 -16.57 20.50 -5.98
CA ARG A 381 -17.30 21.64 -6.56
C ARG A 381 -16.43 22.88 -6.64
N GLU A 382 -15.81 23.26 -5.52
CA GLU A 382 -14.89 24.41 -5.45
C GLU A 382 -13.80 24.34 -6.53
N ARG A 383 -13.18 23.17 -6.73
CA ARG A 383 -12.15 22.97 -7.76
C ARG A 383 -12.69 23.12 -9.18
N LEU A 384 -13.90 22.63 -9.45
CA LEU A 384 -14.53 22.75 -10.77
C LEU A 384 -14.92 24.20 -11.06
N ASP A 385 -15.56 24.86 -10.09
CA ASP A 385 -15.97 26.27 -10.20
C ASP A 385 -14.75 27.16 -10.41
N ASN A 386 -13.69 27.01 -9.61
CA ASN A 386 -12.44 27.75 -9.76
C ASN A 386 -11.79 27.52 -11.13
N ALA A 387 -11.85 26.30 -11.68
CA ALA A 387 -11.27 26.00 -12.98
C ALA A 387 -12.09 26.60 -14.14
N LEU A 388 -13.43 26.58 -14.04
CA LEU A 388 -14.31 27.25 -14.99
C LEU A 388 -14.10 28.76 -14.98
N GLU A 389 -14.01 29.35 -13.78
CA GLU A 389 -13.75 30.77 -13.60
C GLU A 389 -12.38 31.16 -14.14
N SER A 390 -11.34 30.37 -13.88
CA SER A 390 -9.99 30.62 -14.41
C SER A 390 -9.97 30.70 -15.94
N VAL A 391 -10.69 29.82 -16.63
CA VAL A 391 -10.78 29.85 -18.10
C VAL A 391 -11.63 31.04 -18.55
N ALA A 392 -12.73 31.36 -17.84
CA ALA A 392 -13.56 32.52 -18.14
C ALA A 392 -12.79 33.84 -18.01
N LEU A 393 -12.02 34.02 -16.95
CA LEU A 393 -11.17 35.20 -16.70
C LEU A 393 -10.12 35.40 -17.80
N LEU A 394 -9.56 34.33 -18.34
CA LEU A 394 -8.62 34.43 -19.46
C LEU A 394 -9.30 34.87 -20.76
N CYS A 395 -10.60 34.62 -20.91
CA CYS A 395 -11.38 34.99 -22.08
C CYS A 395 -12.13 36.32 -21.91
N GLU A 396 -12.23 36.88 -20.70
CA GLU A 396 -12.94 38.12 -20.41
C GLU A 396 -12.41 39.33 -21.20
N PRO A 397 -11.09 39.52 -21.39
CA PRO A 397 -10.55 40.67 -22.12
C PRO A 397 -10.76 40.62 -23.64
N VAL A 398 -11.33 39.53 -24.16
CA VAL A 398 -11.62 39.35 -25.58
C VAL A 398 -12.75 40.29 -25.99
N THR A 399 -12.52 41.06 -27.06
CA THR A 399 -13.48 42.06 -27.52
C THR A 399 -14.80 41.42 -27.98
N PRO A 400 -15.97 42.03 -27.69
CA PRO A 400 -17.25 41.59 -28.27
C PRO A 400 -17.19 41.62 -29.81
N PRO A 401 -17.79 40.64 -30.54
CA PRO A 401 -18.76 39.65 -30.08
C PRO A 401 -18.19 38.37 -29.43
N GLN A 402 -16.88 38.28 -29.17
CA GLN A 402 -16.21 37.07 -28.66
C GLN A 402 -16.41 35.85 -29.57
N GLY A 403 -16.35 36.08 -30.88
CA GLY A 403 -16.31 35.03 -31.88
C GLY A 403 -14.91 34.43 -32.02
N GLU A 404 -14.77 33.52 -32.99
CA GLU A 404 -13.50 32.84 -33.24
C GLU A 404 -12.37 33.83 -33.59
N LEU A 405 -12.66 34.85 -34.40
CA LEU A 405 -11.69 35.85 -34.83
C LEU A 405 -11.19 36.71 -33.68
N GLU A 406 -12.08 37.15 -32.79
CA GLU A 406 -11.69 37.98 -31.64
C GLU A 406 -10.82 37.19 -30.65
N HIS A 407 -11.13 35.90 -30.47
CA HIS A 407 -10.27 35.00 -29.71
C HIS A 407 -8.91 34.78 -30.37
N ILE A 408 -8.86 34.61 -31.70
CA ILE A 408 -7.59 34.51 -32.43
C ILE A 408 -6.78 35.79 -32.27
N HIS A 409 -7.37 36.97 -32.44
CA HIS A 409 -6.66 38.24 -32.27
C HIS A 409 -6.11 38.41 -30.84
N TYR A 410 -6.88 38.03 -29.82
CA TYR A 410 -6.45 38.18 -28.44
C TYR A 410 -5.33 37.20 -28.06
N PHE A 411 -5.45 35.93 -28.46
CA PHE A 411 -4.49 34.88 -28.07
C PHE A 411 -3.33 34.71 -29.06
N CYS A 412 -3.48 35.11 -30.32
CA CYS A 412 -2.48 34.93 -31.37
C CYS A 412 -1.97 36.25 -31.97
N GLY A 413 -2.61 37.39 -31.70
CA GLY A 413 -2.28 38.65 -32.37
C GLY A 413 -2.50 38.56 -33.89
N ASN A 414 -1.71 39.32 -34.65
CA ASN A 414 -1.62 39.16 -36.09
C ASN A 414 -0.70 37.97 -36.43
N THR A 415 -1.32 36.86 -36.81
CA THR A 415 -0.64 35.61 -37.20
C THR A 415 0.32 35.76 -38.39
N GLU A 416 0.22 36.82 -39.19
CA GLU A 416 1.15 37.10 -40.30
C GLU A 416 2.48 37.74 -39.82
N ILE A 417 2.53 38.21 -38.57
CA ILE A 417 3.69 38.88 -37.97
C ILE A 417 4.27 37.98 -36.87
N ALA A 418 5.45 37.41 -37.13
CA ALA A 418 6.09 36.46 -36.22
C ALA A 418 6.34 37.03 -34.81
N ASP A 419 6.74 38.31 -34.71
CA ASP A 419 6.99 38.97 -33.42
C ASP A 419 5.70 39.20 -32.61
N ASP A 420 4.58 39.44 -33.29
CA ASP A 420 3.28 39.66 -32.65
C ASP A 420 2.70 38.34 -32.13
N LEU A 421 2.78 37.27 -32.95
CA LEU A 421 2.43 35.92 -32.54
C LEU A 421 3.26 35.46 -31.33
N LYS A 422 4.53 35.86 -31.25
CA LYS A 422 5.41 35.57 -30.13
C LYS A 422 5.07 36.39 -28.87
N ALA A 423 4.73 37.67 -29.01
CA ALA A 423 4.31 38.50 -27.89
C ALA A 423 3.09 37.93 -27.15
N HIS A 424 2.17 37.28 -27.87
CA HIS A 424 0.97 36.65 -27.33
C HIS A 424 1.15 35.20 -26.83
N GLU A 425 2.37 34.63 -26.89
CA GLU A 425 2.65 33.25 -26.48
C GLU A 425 2.27 32.98 -25.01
N THR A 426 2.58 33.91 -24.11
CA THR A 426 2.28 33.78 -22.67
C THR A 426 0.79 33.60 -22.39
N GLN A 427 -0.07 34.28 -23.16
CA GLN A 427 -1.52 34.18 -23.03
C GLN A 427 -2.04 32.83 -23.54
N ARG A 428 -1.49 32.30 -24.65
CA ARG A 428 -1.82 30.94 -25.14
C ARG A 428 -1.43 29.86 -24.15
N VAL A 429 -0.22 29.94 -23.60
CA VAL A 429 0.27 28.98 -22.60
C VAL A 429 -0.62 28.99 -21.36
N ALA A 430 -1.02 30.16 -20.88
CA ALA A 430 -1.95 30.29 -19.75
C ALA A 430 -3.30 29.62 -20.05
N LEU A 431 -3.86 29.86 -21.25
CA LEU A 431 -5.09 29.22 -21.70
C LEU A 431 -4.98 27.70 -21.72
N TYR A 432 -3.93 27.14 -22.33
CA TYR A 432 -3.76 25.69 -22.41
C TYR A 432 -3.62 25.03 -21.03
N LYS A 433 -2.90 25.67 -20.11
CA LYS A 433 -2.76 25.18 -18.74
C LYS A 433 -4.09 25.18 -18.00
N ALA A 434 -4.89 26.24 -18.14
CA ALA A 434 -6.22 26.33 -17.54
C ALA A 434 -7.18 25.27 -18.11
N MET A 435 -7.12 24.99 -19.42
CA MET A 435 -7.92 23.93 -20.06
C MET A 435 -7.60 22.54 -19.51
N VAL A 436 -6.33 22.21 -19.31
CA VAL A 436 -5.93 20.92 -18.71
C VAL A 436 -6.44 20.78 -17.28
N ALA A 437 -6.38 21.86 -16.49
CA ALA A 437 -6.91 21.87 -15.13
C ALA A 437 -8.44 21.67 -15.12
N LEU A 438 -9.16 22.35 -16.00
CA LEU A 438 -10.62 22.24 -16.16
C LEU A 438 -11.04 20.81 -16.51
N VAL A 439 -10.42 20.19 -17.53
CA VAL A 439 -10.75 18.81 -17.93
C VAL A 439 -10.52 17.82 -16.79
N ARG A 440 -9.44 17.98 -16.02
CA ARG A 440 -9.15 17.13 -14.85
C ARG A 440 -10.17 17.36 -13.72
N ALA A 441 -10.49 18.61 -13.41
CA ALA A 441 -11.46 18.94 -12.36
C ALA A 441 -12.84 18.36 -12.69
N TYR A 442 -13.28 18.52 -13.95
CA TYR A 442 -14.54 17.96 -14.42
C TYR A 442 -14.57 16.43 -14.37
N ALA A 443 -13.52 15.76 -14.87
CA ALA A 443 -13.45 14.30 -14.85
C ALA A 443 -13.55 13.69 -13.43
N ASN A 444 -13.11 14.42 -12.40
CA ASN A 444 -13.15 13.97 -11.01
C ASN A 444 -14.55 14.05 -10.37
N ILE A 445 -15.48 14.83 -10.91
CA ILE A 445 -16.79 15.10 -10.28
C ILE A 445 -17.98 14.89 -11.21
N VAL A 446 -17.77 14.65 -12.51
CA VAL A 446 -18.84 14.53 -13.53
C VAL A 446 -19.97 13.59 -13.12
N ASP A 447 -19.65 12.49 -12.45
CA ASP A 447 -20.61 11.48 -11.99
C ASP A 447 -21.38 11.88 -10.71
N ASP A 448 -20.92 12.89 -9.98
CA ASP A 448 -21.46 13.33 -8.68
C ASP A 448 -21.97 14.80 -8.72
N LEU A 449 -22.07 15.45 -9.88
CA LEU A 449 -22.43 16.87 -10.01
C LEU A 449 -23.74 17.24 -9.27
N GLY A 450 -24.81 16.46 -9.45
CA GLY A 450 -26.08 16.73 -8.77
C GLY A 450 -25.97 16.68 -7.23
N ARG A 451 -25.11 15.80 -6.70
CA ARG A 451 -24.89 15.66 -5.25
C ARG A 451 -23.95 16.72 -4.70
N ALA A 452 -23.11 17.28 -5.56
CA ALA A 452 -22.30 18.46 -5.24
C ALA A 452 -23.14 19.75 -5.16
N GLY A 453 -24.44 19.67 -5.49
CA GLY A 453 -25.39 20.76 -5.37
C GLY A 453 -25.49 21.64 -6.63
N TYR A 454 -25.15 21.09 -7.80
CA TYR A 454 -25.52 21.68 -9.09
C TYR A 454 -26.92 21.21 -9.49
N ASP A 455 -27.74 22.12 -10.02
CA ASP A 455 -29.03 21.77 -10.59
C ASP A 455 -28.89 21.26 -12.05
N ASP A 456 -29.99 20.78 -12.64
CA ASP A 456 -29.98 20.24 -14.01
C ASP A 456 -29.58 21.29 -15.05
N ALA A 457 -29.89 22.57 -14.79
CA ALA A 457 -29.53 23.68 -15.67
C ALA A 457 -28.02 23.99 -15.60
N ASP A 458 -27.45 23.97 -14.39
CA ASP A 458 -26.02 24.09 -14.13
C ASP A 458 -25.23 22.98 -14.81
N ILE A 459 -25.67 21.73 -14.66
CA ILE A 459 -25.01 20.56 -15.28
C ILE A 459 -24.97 20.71 -16.80
N LEU A 460 -26.08 21.13 -17.41
CA LEU A 460 -26.14 21.36 -18.85
C LEU A 460 -25.20 22.49 -19.27
N ARG A 461 -25.22 23.61 -18.53
CA ARG A 461 -24.35 24.76 -18.77
C ARG A 461 -22.86 24.40 -18.67
N ILE A 462 -22.47 23.62 -17.67
CA ILE A 462 -21.09 23.15 -17.49
C ILE A 462 -20.66 22.26 -18.66
N LYS A 463 -21.50 21.31 -19.07
CA LYS A 463 -21.23 20.43 -20.22
C LYS A 463 -21.01 21.25 -21.51
N GLN A 464 -21.88 22.22 -21.77
CA GLN A 464 -21.77 23.11 -22.93
C GLN A 464 -20.53 24.00 -22.85
N ALA A 465 -20.19 24.52 -21.68
CA ALA A 465 -18.99 25.33 -21.48
C ALA A 465 -17.71 24.54 -21.79
N ILE A 466 -17.62 23.29 -21.33
CA ILE A 466 -16.47 22.42 -21.60
C ILE A 466 -16.30 22.14 -23.10
N ASP A 467 -17.39 21.79 -23.80
CA ASP A 467 -17.35 21.57 -25.25
C ASP A 467 -16.90 22.83 -26.00
N ARG A 468 -17.45 23.99 -25.65
CA ARG A 468 -17.06 25.29 -26.22
C ARG A 468 -15.57 25.58 -25.99
N TYR A 469 -15.08 25.37 -24.78
CA TYR A 469 -13.69 25.65 -24.41
C TYR A 469 -12.69 24.69 -25.08
N LEU A 470 -13.06 23.42 -25.27
CA LEU A 470 -12.27 22.47 -26.04
C LEU A 470 -12.18 22.86 -27.52
N LYS A 471 -13.29 23.28 -28.12
CA LYS A 471 -13.30 23.81 -29.51
C LYS A 471 -12.45 25.06 -29.65
N LEU A 472 -12.59 26.01 -28.72
CA LEU A 472 -11.80 27.24 -28.69
C LEU A 472 -10.30 26.95 -28.64
N ARG A 473 -9.88 26.00 -27.81
CA ARG A 473 -8.48 25.58 -27.72
C ARG A 473 -7.94 25.13 -29.08
N GLU A 474 -8.69 24.31 -29.81
CA GLU A 474 -8.26 23.81 -31.12
C GLU A 474 -8.22 24.92 -32.18
N ILE A 475 -9.17 25.86 -32.16
CA ILE A 475 -9.16 27.05 -33.04
C ILE A 475 -7.87 27.85 -32.84
N ILE A 476 -7.50 28.16 -31.59
CA ILE A 476 -6.31 28.94 -31.26
C ILE A 476 -5.03 28.19 -31.67
N ARG A 477 -4.97 26.87 -31.42
CA ARG A 477 -3.83 26.04 -31.86
C ARG A 477 -3.68 26.04 -33.37
N ASN A 478 -4.79 25.96 -34.11
CA ASN A 478 -4.77 26.01 -35.57
C ASN A 478 -4.27 27.36 -36.07
N ALA A 479 -4.73 28.46 -35.47
CA ALA A 479 -4.36 29.82 -35.87
C ALA A 479 -2.89 30.14 -35.56
N ALA A 480 -2.33 29.60 -34.48
CA ALA A 480 -0.92 29.79 -34.13
C ALA A 480 0.05 28.84 -34.88
N ASP A 481 -0.46 27.99 -35.78
CA ASP A 481 0.28 26.87 -36.40
C ASP A 481 0.99 25.97 -35.37
N GLU A 482 0.37 25.80 -34.20
CA GLU A 482 0.85 24.99 -33.09
C GLU A 482 0.37 23.53 -33.25
N LYS A 483 0.63 23.01 -34.46
CA LYS A 483 0.49 21.61 -34.83
C LYS A 483 1.86 21.01 -35.01
N LEU A 484 2.04 19.80 -34.50
CA LEU A 484 3.26 19.03 -34.70
C LEU A 484 2.84 17.65 -35.19
N ASP A 485 3.32 17.26 -36.37
CA ASP A 485 3.27 15.85 -36.77
C ASP A 485 4.39 15.10 -36.06
N THR A 486 4.04 14.63 -34.87
CA THR A 486 4.92 13.90 -33.96
C THR A 486 5.42 12.57 -34.54
N LYS A 487 4.73 12.02 -35.55
CA LYS A 487 5.09 10.74 -36.18
C LYS A 487 6.32 10.85 -37.06
N ALA A 488 6.51 11.99 -37.73
CA ALA A 488 7.65 12.21 -38.62
C ALA A 488 9.01 12.11 -37.91
N TYR A 489 9.05 12.40 -36.60
CA TYR A 489 10.26 12.40 -35.78
C TYR A 489 10.43 11.11 -34.94
N GLU A 490 9.40 10.26 -34.90
CA GLU A 490 9.32 9.15 -33.95
C GLU A 490 10.41 8.10 -34.18
N ALA A 491 10.65 7.71 -35.44
CA ALA A 491 11.65 6.70 -35.79
C ALA A 491 13.08 7.12 -35.39
N ASP A 492 13.45 8.37 -35.67
CA ASP A 492 14.76 8.92 -35.32
C ASP A 492 14.92 9.03 -33.80
N MET A 493 13.86 9.44 -33.09
CA MET A 493 13.87 9.47 -31.63
C MET A 493 14.01 8.07 -31.03
N ARG A 494 13.37 7.04 -31.61
CA ARG A 494 13.57 5.65 -31.18
C ARG A 494 15.03 5.22 -31.33
N HIS A 495 15.63 5.52 -32.47
CA HIS A 495 17.03 5.18 -32.74
C HIS A 495 17.99 5.84 -31.74
N LEU A 496 17.77 7.12 -31.42
CA LEU A 496 18.56 7.80 -30.39
C LEU A 496 18.45 7.12 -29.03
N ILE A 497 17.24 6.69 -28.66
CA ILE A 497 17.02 6.00 -27.38
C ILE A 497 17.74 4.66 -27.35
N ASP A 498 17.56 3.83 -28.38
CA ASP A 498 18.20 2.52 -28.46
C ASP A 498 19.74 2.62 -28.50
N THR A 499 20.28 3.73 -29.03
CA THR A 499 21.72 3.95 -29.15
C THR A 499 22.34 4.53 -27.87
N TYR A 500 21.63 5.41 -27.16
CA TYR A 500 22.22 6.22 -26.09
C TYR A 500 21.61 6.01 -24.71
N ILE A 501 20.58 5.17 -24.53
CA ILE A 501 20.08 4.81 -23.19
C ILE A 501 20.70 3.50 -22.73
N GLU A 502 21.46 3.58 -21.63
CA GLU A 502 22.09 2.44 -20.99
C GLU A 502 21.44 2.17 -19.62
N ALA A 503 21.22 0.89 -19.30
CA ALA A 503 20.76 0.44 -18.00
C ALA A 503 21.89 -0.33 -17.31
N SER A 504 22.20 0.10 -16.08
CA SER A 504 23.20 -0.54 -15.21
C SER A 504 22.72 -1.91 -14.75
N GLU A 505 23.62 -2.72 -14.18
CA GLU A 505 23.20 -3.95 -13.51
C GLU A 505 22.35 -3.64 -12.27
N PRO A 506 21.34 -4.49 -11.96
CA PRO A 506 20.59 -4.36 -10.73
C PRO A 506 21.54 -4.39 -9.53
N ARG A 507 21.41 -3.41 -8.64
CA ARG A 507 22.16 -3.35 -7.39
C ARG A 507 21.19 -3.29 -6.22
N THR A 508 21.46 -4.07 -5.19
CA THR A 508 20.72 -3.95 -3.93
C THR A 508 21.08 -2.62 -3.28
N ILE A 509 20.06 -1.85 -2.87
CA ILE A 509 20.22 -0.50 -2.31
C ILE A 509 19.82 -0.39 -0.84
N SER A 510 19.37 -1.49 -0.24
CA SER A 510 18.91 -1.51 1.16
C SER A 510 20.05 -1.89 2.12
N PRO A 511 20.34 -1.10 3.17
CA PRO A 511 21.27 -1.50 4.23
C PRO A 511 20.64 -2.47 5.25
N PHE A 512 19.43 -2.99 4.99
CA PHE A 512 18.63 -3.82 5.90
C PHE A 512 18.34 -5.22 5.34
N ASP A 513 19.19 -5.71 4.43
CA ASP A 513 19.04 -7.03 3.82
C ASP A 513 18.91 -8.13 4.90
N ASP A 514 18.07 -9.14 4.61
CA ASP A 514 17.70 -10.27 5.47
C ASP A 514 16.89 -9.96 6.74
N MET A 515 16.40 -8.72 6.88
CA MET A 515 15.55 -8.36 8.01
C MET A 515 14.06 -8.61 7.69
N PRO A 516 13.32 -9.32 8.56
CA PRO A 516 11.88 -9.43 8.47
C PRO A 516 11.21 -8.05 8.49
N LEU A 517 10.15 -7.88 7.72
CA LEU A 517 9.51 -6.60 7.48
C LEU A 517 8.94 -5.97 8.75
N LEU A 518 8.46 -6.79 9.70
CA LEU A 518 8.04 -6.31 11.02
C LEU A 518 9.21 -5.70 11.81
N GLU A 519 10.37 -6.37 11.84
CA GLU A 519 11.56 -5.87 12.52
C GLU A 519 12.08 -4.58 11.87
N LEU A 520 12.02 -4.52 10.54
CA LEU A 520 12.41 -3.37 9.75
C LEU A 520 11.53 -2.16 10.07
N ILE A 521 10.22 -2.34 10.20
CA ILE A 521 9.26 -1.30 10.62
C ILE A 521 9.48 -0.87 12.07
N VAL A 522 9.83 -1.77 12.97
CA VAL A 522 10.13 -1.41 14.37
C VAL A 522 11.39 -0.54 14.43
N LYS A 523 12.42 -0.88 13.65
CA LYS A 523 13.67 -0.08 13.57
C LYS A 523 13.49 1.24 12.84
N THR A 524 12.67 1.30 11.77
CA THR A 524 12.31 2.56 11.11
C THR A 524 11.22 3.33 11.84
N GLY A 525 10.52 2.73 12.80
CA GLY A 525 9.50 3.37 13.65
C GLY A 525 10.04 4.55 14.46
N ILE A 526 11.36 4.62 14.67
CA ILE A 526 12.05 5.81 15.19
C ILE A 526 11.90 7.02 14.24
N ALA A 527 11.78 6.78 12.93
CA ALA A 527 11.48 7.79 11.89
C ALA A 527 9.98 8.09 11.76
N SER A 528 9.07 7.18 12.16
CA SER A 528 7.62 7.45 12.15
C SER A 528 7.21 8.40 13.29
N ALA A 529 7.90 8.34 14.43
CA ALA A 529 7.76 9.31 15.54
C ALA A 529 8.11 10.76 15.11
N ILE A 530 8.90 10.93 14.05
CA ILE A 530 9.23 12.25 13.47
C ILE A 530 8.11 12.76 12.56
N ASN A 531 7.32 11.87 11.97
CA ASN A 531 6.26 12.23 11.02
C ASN A 531 4.90 12.52 11.66
N SER A 532 4.68 12.10 12.92
CA SER A 532 3.49 12.46 13.72
C SER A 532 3.56 13.87 14.31
N LEU A 533 4.70 14.58 14.18
CA LEU A 533 4.85 15.95 14.67
C LEU A 533 4.16 16.98 13.76
N PRO A 534 3.39 17.94 14.32
CA PRO A 534 2.83 19.06 13.59
C PRO A 534 3.90 19.81 12.79
N ALA A 535 3.56 20.31 11.60
CA ALA A 535 4.50 20.91 10.65
C ALA A 535 5.39 22.03 11.23
N GLY A 536 4.95 22.69 12.32
CA GLY A 536 5.72 23.72 13.03
C GLY A 536 6.88 23.22 13.90
N LEU A 537 6.99 21.93 14.21
CA LEU A 537 8.00 21.35 15.11
C LEU A 537 9.11 20.56 14.40
N LYS A 538 9.00 20.36 13.08
CA LYS A 538 9.92 19.53 12.28
C LYS A 538 11.36 20.04 12.19
N GLY A 539 11.62 21.29 12.60
CA GLY A 539 12.97 21.86 12.67
C GLY A 539 13.60 21.82 14.06
N ASN A 540 12.87 21.43 15.11
CA ASN A 540 13.34 21.52 16.49
C ASN A 540 13.82 20.14 16.99
N LYS A 541 15.15 19.99 17.08
CA LYS A 541 15.81 18.77 17.58
C LYS A 541 15.33 18.39 19.00
N ASP A 542 14.95 19.35 19.83
CA ASP A 542 14.47 19.10 21.18
C ASP A 542 13.05 18.50 21.20
N ALA A 543 12.18 18.91 20.28
CA ALA A 543 10.83 18.36 20.15
C ALA A 543 10.84 16.92 19.63
N VAL A 544 11.74 16.62 18.70
CA VAL A 544 11.97 15.26 18.21
C VAL A 544 12.50 14.36 19.32
N ALA A 545 13.48 14.85 20.09
CA ALA A 545 14.00 14.12 21.23
C ALA A 545 12.92 13.83 22.28
N GLU A 546 12.13 14.82 22.66
CA GLU A 546 11.05 14.67 23.66
C GLU A 546 9.96 13.68 23.20
N THR A 547 9.67 13.62 21.90
CA THR A 547 8.72 12.65 21.33
C THR A 547 9.26 11.22 21.43
N ILE A 548 10.54 11.01 21.11
CA ILE A 548 11.19 9.71 21.23
C ILE A 548 11.25 9.29 22.71
N GLU A 549 11.64 10.20 23.61
CA GLU A 549 11.69 9.99 25.06
C GLU A 549 10.32 9.55 25.61
N ASN A 550 9.24 10.21 25.20
CA ASN A 550 7.88 9.88 25.63
C ASN A 550 7.41 8.51 25.13
N ASN A 551 7.75 8.14 23.89
CA ASN A 551 7.39 6.83 23.34
C ASN A 551 8.11 5.69 24.06
N VAL A 552 9.42 5.84 24.29
CA VAL A 552 10.21 4.85 25.03
C VAL A 552 9.72 4.77 26.48
N ARG A 553 9.44 5.91 27.13
CA ARG A 553 8.88 5.95 28.49
C ARG A 553 7.51 5.29 28.58
N SER A 554 6.62 5.54 27.62
CA SER A 554 5.28 4.94 27.57
C SER A 554 5.36 3.42 27.45
N LYS A 555 6.24 2.90 26.59
CA LYS A 555 6.50 1.45 26.46
C LYS A 555 7.06 0.86 27.75
N ILE A 556 8.06 1.51 28.37
CA ILE A 556 8.59 1.11 29.68
C ILE A 556 7.46 1.03 30.72
N ILE A 557 6.58 2.04 30.80
CA ILE A 557 5.47 2.06 31.76
C ILE A 557 4.47 0.93 31.48
N LYS A 558 4.12 0.69 30.21
CA LYS A 558 3.19 -0.38 29.79
C LYS A 558 3.71 -1.76 30.18
N GLU A 559 5.01 -2.01 29.96
CA GLU A 559 5.64 -3.30 30.23
C GLU A 559 6.14 -3.43 31.68
N ASN A 560 6.18 -2.34 32.46
CA ASN A 560 6.66 -2.33 33.84
C ASN A 560 5.88 -3.29 34.76
N LEU A 561 4.61 -3.55 34.47
CA LEU A 561 3.81 -4.51 35.25
C LEU A 561 4.23 -5.97 34.97
N ASN A 562 4.84 -6.24 33.82
CA ASN A 562 5.31 -7.57 33.44
C ASN A 562 6.66 -7.89 34.10
N ASP A 563 7.61 -6.94 34.11
CA ASP A 563 8.88 -7.09 34.83
C ASP A 563 9.28 -5.75 35.49
N PRO A 564 8.78 -5.47 36.70
CA PRO A 564 9.01 -4.19 37.37
C PRO A 564 10.49 -3.88 37.59
N VAL A 565 11.31 -4.91 37.79
CA VAL A 565 12.73 -4.76 38.12
C VAL A 565 13.54 -4.41 36.88
N TYR A 566 13.29 -5.09 35.76
CA TYR A 566 13.97 -4.83 34.51
C TYR A 566 13.61 -3.45 33.95
N TYR A 567 12.32 -3.13 33.89
CA TYR A 567 11.84 -1.87 33.33
C TYR A 567 12.15 -0.65 34.23
N ALA A 568 12.28 -0.82 35.54
CA ALA A 568 12.84 0.21 36.42
C ALA A 568 14.29 0.57 36.05
N LYS A 569 15.14 -0.41 35.72
CA LYS A 569 16.51 -0.16 35.24
C LYS A 569 16.50 0.56 33.89
N MET A 570 15.62 0.17 32.98
CA MET A 570 15.48 0.84 31.67
C MET A 570 14.98 2.28 31.83
N SER A 571 14.07 2.53 32.77
CA SER A 571 13.62 3.88 33.12
C SER A 571 14.77 4.74 33.63
N ALA A 572 15.62 4.21 34.52
CA ALA A 572 16.78 4.93 35.03
C ALA A 572 17.80 5.28 33.93
N LEU A 573 18.05 4.35 32.99
CA LEU A 573 18.89 4.61 31.82
C LEU A 573 18.28 5.67 30.89
N LEU A 574 16.96 5.65 30.71
CA LEU A 574 16.27 6.68 29.93
C LEU A 574 16.44 8.05 30.59
N ASP A 575 16.21 8.15 31.90
CA ASP A 575 16.36 9.38 32.67
C ASP A 575 17.80 9.91 32.61
N GLU A 576 18.81 9.04 32.64
CA GLU A 576 20.22 9.40 32.45
C GLU A 576 20.47 9.98 31.05
N ILE A 577 19.96 9.35 30.00
CA ILE A 577 20.12 9.82 28.62
C ILE A 577 19.42 11.19 28.42
N ILE A 578 18.24 11.37 29.00
CA ILE A 578 17.49 12.63 28.99
C ILE A 578 18.28 13.72 29.69
N ALA A 579 18.81 13.43 30.88
CA ALA A 579 19.62 14.38 31.65
C ALA A 579 20.89 14.78 30.89
N ALA A 580 21.60 13.81 30.30
CA ALA A 580 22.80 14.06 29.50
C ALA A 580 22.51 14.93 28.27
N ARG A 581 21.39 14.71 27.58
CA ARG A 581 20.94 15.57 26.47
C ARG A 581 20.61 16.98 26.95
N LYS A 582 19.79 17.12 28.00
CA LYS A 582 19.37 18.44 28.54
C LYS A 582 20.55 19.27 29.03
N ALA A 583 21.59 18.61 29.57
CA ALA A 583 22.85 19.23 29.95
C ALA A 583 23.80 19.53 28.77
N LYS A 584 23.41 19.17 27.52
CA LYS A 584 24.27 19.21 26.32
C LYS A 584 25.60 18.47 26.50
N ALA A 585 25.61 17.44 27.34
CA ALA A 585 26.80 16.65 27.67
C ALA A 585 27.10 15.56 26.62
N ILE A 586 26.17 15.32 25.68
CA ILE A 586 26.32 14.39 24.57
C ILE A 586 25.86 15.04 23.26
N GLU A 587 26.54 14.72 22.17
CA GLU A 587 26.16 15.15 20.83
C GLU A 587 24.83 14.52 20.41
N TYR A 588 24.06 15.21 19.58
CA TYR A 588 22.72 14.75 19.18
C TYR A 588 22.74 13.38 18.49
N GLU A 589 23.75 13.09 17.68
CA GLU A 589 23.94 11.78 17.05
C GLU A 589 24.22 10.68 18.09
N GLN A 590 24.98 11.01 19.14
CA GLN A 590 25.29 10.08 20.22
C GLN A 590 24.08 9.84 21.13
N TYR A 591 23.26 10.86 21.37
CA TYR A 591 21.95 10.74 21.99
C TYR A 591 21.06 9.75 21.22
N LEU A 592 20.93 9.92 19.91
CA LEU A 592 20.09 9.03 19.09
C LEU A 592 20.58 7.57 19.15
N LYS A 593 21.90 7.34 19.11
CA LYS A 593 22.47 6.00 19.24
C LYS A 593 22.13 5.36 20.59
N ARG A 594 22.29 6.10 21.70
CA ARG A 594 21.99 5.59 23.05
C ARG A 594 20.52 5.32 23.28
N VAL A 595 19.63 6.20 22.80
CA VAL A 595 18.18 5.98 22.91
C VAL A 595 17.72 4.82 22.04
N ALA A 596 18.28 4.65 20.85
CA ALA A 596 17.98 3.50 20.00
C ALA A 596 18.43 2.17 20.64
N GLU A 597 19.61 2.14 21.25
CA GLU A 597 20.10 0.97 21.99
C GLU A 597 19.22 0.65 23.20
N LEU A 598 18.82 1.68 23.96
CA LEU A 598 17.89 1.51 25.06
C LEU A 598 16.52 1.00 24.59
N ALA A 599 15.97 1.55 23.51
CA ALA A 599 14.71 1.10 22.93
C ALA A 599 14.79 -0.38 22.51
N LYS A 600 15.92 -0.81 21.94
CA LYS A 600 16.17 -2.22 21.61
C LYS A 600 16.13 -3.12 22.86
N ARG A 601 16.71 -2.68 23.98
CA ARG A 601 16.69 -3.42 25.25
C ARG A 601 15.30 -3.46 25.89
N VAL A 602 14.56 -2.35 25.81
CA VAL A 602 13.16 -2.27 26.28
C VAL A 602 12.27 -3.24 25.52
N GLU A 603 12.47 -3.34 24.19
CA GLU A 603 11.69 -4.23 23.32
C GLU A 603 12.07 -5.70 23.50
N ALA A 604 13.36 -6.01 23.64
CA ALA A 604 13.82 -7.39 23.85
C ALA A 604 13.32 -8.00 25.16
N GLY A 605 13.03 -7.17 26.18
CA GLY A 605 12.52 -7.62 27.48
C GLY A 605 13.45 -8.60 28.21
N GLN A 606 14.74 -8.64 27.84
CA GLN A 606 15.76 -9.49 28.43
C GLN A 606 17.13 -8.81 28.35
N ALA A 607 18.00 -9.08 29.32
CA ALA A 607 19.38 -8.60 29.32
C ALA A 607 20.26 -9.54 28.48
N ASP A 608 21.36 -9.02 27.91
CA ASP A 608 22.29 -9.79 27.06
C ASP A 608 22.99 -10.94 27.81
N ASP A 609 22.96 -10.93 29.15
CA ASP A 609 23.55 -11.94 30.05
C ASP A 609 22.53 -12.93 30.65
N THR A 610 21.34 -13.04 30.04
CA THR A 610 20.25 -13.89 30.55
C THR A 610 20.57 -15.39 30.33
N PRO A 611 20.56 -16.24 31.38
CA PRO A 611 20.75 -17.69 31.25
C PRO A 611 19.72 -18.36 30.31
N GLU A 612 20.16 -19.34 29.50
CA GLU A 612 19.31 -20.06 28.54
C GLU A 612 18.05 -20.70 29.16
N GLN A 613 18.10 -21.02 30.46
CA GLN A 613 16.98 -21.61 31.19
C GLN A 613 15.83 -20.61 31.46
N LEU A 614 16.07 -19.30 31.33
CA LEU A 614 15.07 -18.23 31.46
C LEU A 614 14.42 -17.90 30.11
N ASN A 615 13.94 -18.94 29.43
CA ASN A 615 13.39 -18.85 28.09
C ASN A 615 11.95 -18.30 28.01
N THR A 616 11.28 -18.04 29.15
CA THR A 616 9.93 -17.43 29.16
C THR A 616 9.89 -16.09 29.91
N PRO A 617 8.99 -15.16 29.52
CA PRO A 617 8.87 -13.85 30.17
C PRO A 617 8.62 -13.92 31.68
N GLY A 618 7.80 -14.86 32.15
CA GLY A 618 7.51 -15.09 33.56
C GLY A 618 8.71 -15.63 34.33
N ARG A 619 9.51 -16.53 33.74
CA ARG A 619 10.78 -16.98 34.35
C ARG A 619 11.76 -15.83 34.53
N ARG A 620 11.91 -14.97 33.51
CA ARG A 620 12.78 -13.78 33.56
C ARG A 620 12.31 -12.79 34.62
N ALA A 621 11.01 -12.49 34.65
CA ALA A 621 10.43 -11.57 35.62
C ALA A 621 10.59 -12.09 37.07
N LEU A 622 10.34 -13.38 37.30
CA LEU A 622 10.57 -14.03 38.60
C LEU A 622 12.04 -13.96 39.01
N TYR A 623 12.95 -14.30 38.09
CA TYR A 623 14.39 -14.24 38.34
C TYR A 623 14.87 -12.83 38.70
N ASN A 624 14.47 -11.83 37.92
CA ASN A 624 14.83 -10.43 38.15
C ASN A 624 14.29 -9.92 39.51
N LEU A 625 13.06 -10.29 39.85
CA LEU A 625 12.40 -9.94 41.11
C LEU A 625 13.06 -10.59 42.33
N LEU A 626 13.51 -11.84 42.21
CA LEU A 626 14.19 -12.58 43.28
C LEU A 626 15.63 -12.08 43.48
N ARG A 627 16.29 -11.61 42.41
CA ARG A 627 17.66 -11.07 42.47
C ARG A 627 17.76 -9.73 43.20
N GLN A 628 16.67 -8.94 43.25
CA GLN A 628 16.61 -7.71 44.05
C GLN A 628 16.30 -7.94 45.54
N GLY A 629 15.71 -9.08 45.89
CA GLY A 629 15.31 -9.43 47.26
C GLY A 629 16.42 -10.00 48.15
N VAL A 630 17.70 -9.80 47.80
CA VAL A 630 18.85 -10.23 48.63
C VAL A 630 19.47 -8.99 49.30
N PRO A 631 19.12 -8.67 50.57
CA PRO A 631 19.84 -7.68 51.32
C PRO A 631 21.18 -8.27 51.78
N GLY A 632 22.30 -7.67 51.34
CA GLY A 632 23.56 -7.72 52.08
C GLY A 632 24.85 -8.07 51.31
N ALA A 633 25.34 -7.13 50.49
CA ALA A 633 26.78 -6.89 50.36
C ALA A 633 27.03 -5.41 50.68
N GLY A 634 26.98 -5.06 51.96
CA GLY A 634 27.40 -3.75 52.50
C GLY A 634 26.45 -3.11 53.51
N ALA A 635 27.01 -2.81 54.69
CA ALA A 635 26.52 -1.98 55.80
C ALA A 635 25.73 -2.67 56.94
N GLN A 636 26.16 -2.31 58.15
CA GLN A 636 25.92 -2.89 59.46
C GLN A 636 24.59 -2.48 60.12
N ASP A 637 24.13 -3.33 61.03
CA ASP A 637 23.26 -3.11 62.21
C ASP A 637 21.83 -2.57 62.02
N ALA A 638 20.81 -3.43 62.22
CA ALA A 638 20.04 -3.52 63.48
C ALA A 638 18.66 -4.26 63.33
N ALA A 639 18.43 -5.19 64.27
CA ALA A 639 17.16 -5.62 64.87
C ALA A 639 16.14 -6.51 64.11
N GLU A 640 16.25 -7.81 64.41
CA GLU A 640 15.23 -8.80 64.79
C GLU A 640 14.05 -9.18 63.85
N SER A 641 14.09 -10.48 63.50
CA SER A 641 12.99 -11.38 63.13
C SER A 641 12.42 -11.26 61.71
N ALA A 642 13.23 -11.65 60.72
CA ALA A 642 12.74 -12.20 59.45
C ALA A 642 13.58 -13.43 59.10
N VAL A 643 12.92 -14.50 58.67
CA VAL A 643 13.59 -15.75 58.26
C VAL A 643 14.33 -15.46 56.95
N HIS A 644 15.63 -15.19 57.05
CA HIS A 644 16.52 -15.01 55.91
C HIS A 644 16.59 -16.30 55.08
N TYR A 645 16.10 -16.26 53.84
CA TYR A 645 16.53 -17.22 52.83
C TYR A 645 17.91 -16.78 52.32
N ASP A 646 18.94 -17.52 52.72
CA ASP A 646 20.28 -17.41 52.15
C ASP A 646 20.26 -18.02 50.73
N VAL A 647 19.85 -17.20 49.76
CA VAL A 647 19.89 -17.52 48.34
C VAL A 647 21.27 -17.12 47.83
N GLY A 648 22.25 -18.00 48.04
CA GLY A 648 23.63 -17.80 47.59
C GLY A 648 23.72 -17.66 46.06
N GLY A 649 24.05 -16.47 45.57
CA GLY A 649 24.46 -16.21 44.18
C GLY A 649 23.36 -16.32 43.11
N ALA A 650 23.70 -15.88 41.89
CA ALA A 650 22.81 -15.89 40.72
C ALA A 650 22.16 -17.26 40.44
N ASP A 651 22.85 -18.35 40.78
CA ASP A 651 22.35 -19.72 40.61
C ASP A 651 21.17 -20.06 41.54
N ALA A 652 21.15 -19.56 42.77
CA ALA A 652 20.07 -19.87 43.70
C ALA A 652 18.78 -19.10 43.37
N ALA A 653 18.89 -17.86 42.86
CA ALA A 653 17.74 -17.12 42.33
C ALA A 653 17.15 -17.77 41.08
N LEU A 654 18.01 -18.32 40.20
CA LEU A 654 17.59 -19.07 39.01
C LEU A 654 16.83 -20.34 39.40
N VAL A 655 17.36 -21.13 40.34
CA VAL A 655 16.70 -22.35 40.82
C VAL A 655 15.35 -22.05 41.47
N LEU A 656 15.27 -20.97 42.26
CA LEU A 656 14.03 -20.57 42.91
C LEU A 656 12.98 -20.06 41.91
N ALA A 657 13.38 -19.27 40.92
CA ALA A 657 12.49 -18.81 39.83
C ALA A 657 11.88 -19.99 39.06
N LEU A 658 12.70 -21.00 38.71
CA LEU A 658 12.22 -22.20 38.00
C LEU A 658 11.26 -23.04 38.86
N LYS A 659 11.51 -23.14 40.16
CA LYS A 659 10.59 -23.84 41.09
C LYS A 659 9.24 -23.13 41.21
N ILE A 660 9.26 -21.80 41.28
CA ILE A 660 8.03 -20.98 41.35
C ILE A 660 7.25 -21.09 40.04
N ASP A 661 7.92 -20.97 38.88
CA ASP A 661 7.30 -21.16 37.55
C ASP A 661 6.57 -22.50 37.44
N ALA A 662 7.23 -23.59 37.85
CA ALA A 662 6.66 -24.94 37.82
C ALA A 662 5.45 -25.08 38.75
N ALA A 663 5.52 -24.54 39.96
CA ALA A 663 4.42 -24.63 40.92
C ALA A 663 3.19 -23.82 40.51
N VAL A 664 3.38 -22.62 39.95
CA VAL A 664 2.28 -21.82 39.40
C VAL A 664 1.62 -22.55 38.24
N LYS A 665 2.41 -23.06 37.28
CA LYS A 665 1.89 -23.80 36.11
C LYS A 665 1.11 -25.06 36.50
N HIS A 666 1.50 -25.71 37.59
CA HIS A 666 0.81 -26.90 38.09
C HIS A 666 -0.44 -26.58 38.92
N ALA A 667 -0.40 -25.54 39.75
CA ALA A 667 -1.46 -25.23 40.70
C ALA A 667 -2.58 -24.34 40.14
N ARG A 668 -2.36 -23.65 39.00
CA ARG A 668 -3.31 -22.69 38.43
C ARG A 668 -4.64 -23.34 38.00
N PRO A 669 -5.80 -22.89 38.52
CA PRO A 669 -7.10 -23.28 37.98
C PRO A 669 -7.45 -22.48 36.71
N ASP A 670 -8.30 -23.01 35.82
CA ASP A 670 -8.75 -22.27 34.64
C ASP A 670 -9.47 -20.96 35.01
N GLY A 671 -9.15 -19.87 34.29
CA GLY A 671 -9.77 -18.55 34.48
C GLY A 671 -9.62 -18.00 35.90
N TRP A 672 -8.44 -18.18 36.50
CA TRP A 672 -8.18 -17.83 37.91
C TRP A 672 -8.06 -16.31 38.16
N ARG A 673 -7.66 -15.53 37.15
CA ARG A 673 -7.42 -14.09 37.28
C ARG A 673 -8.69 -13.32 37.63
N GLY A 674 -8.62 -12.47 38.65
CA GLY A 674 -9.74 -11.68 39.13
C GLY A 674 -10.73 -12.46 40.02
N VAL A 675 -10.45 -13.74 40.31
CA VAL A 675 -11.29 -14.58 41.18
C VAL A 675 -10.54 -14.92 42.46
N GLN A 676 -10.81 -14.20 43.54
CA GLN A 676 -10.08 -14.30 44.81
C GLN A 676 -9.87 -15.73 45.31
N ALA A 677 -10.91 -16.59 45.23
CA ALA A 677 -10.81 -17.97 45.68
C ALA A 677 -9.80 -18.81 44.88
N LYS A 678 -9.71 -18.57 43.56
CA LYS A 678 -8.76 -19.26 42.67
C LYS A 678 -7.36 -18.64 42.75
N GLU A 679 -7.27 -17.32 42.92
CA GLU A 679 -6.02 -16.62 43.20
C GLU A 679 -5.35 -17.15 44.48
N ASN A 680 -6.14 -17.43 45.52
CA ASN A 680 -5.65 -18.00 46.78
C ASN A 680 -5.06 -19.41 46.62
N VAL A 681 -5.48 -20.20 45.63
CA VAL A 681 -4.89 -21.53 45.33
C VAL A 681 -3.44 -21.37 44.87
N ILE A 682 -3.19 -20.38 44.01
CA ILE A 682 -1.85 -20.08 43.51
C ILE A 682 -1.01 -19.45 44.62
N LYS A 683 -1.56 -18.54 45.43
CA LYS A 683 -0.88 -18.00 46.61
C LYS A 683 -0.50 -19.09 47.62
N ALA A 684 -1.34 -20.09 47.84
CA ALA A 684 -1.03 -21.23 48.69
C ALA A 684 0.12 -22.09 48.12
N ALA A 685 0.17 -22.29 46.80
CA ALA A 685 1.27 -22.98 46.14
C ALA A 685 2.59 -22.19 46.24
N LEU A 686 2.53 -20.86 46.08
CA LEU A 686 3.67 -19.96 46.29
C LEU A 686 4.14 -20.00 47.75
N TYR A 687 3.23 -19.98 48.72
CA TYR A 687 3.55 -20.08 50.15
C TYR A 687 4.20 -21.41 50.51
N GLY A 688 3.83 -22.51 49.85
CA GLY A 688 4.49 -23.81 50.02
C GLY A 688 5.99 -23.79 49.69
N ILE A 689 6.42 -22.89 48.80
CA ILE A 689 7.81 -22.70 48.39
C ILE A 689 8.49 -21.61 49.23
N LEU A 690 7.85 -20.46 49.35
CA LEU A 690 8.43 -19.25 49.96
C LEU A 690 8.31 -19.25 51.48
N ARG A 691 7.31 -19.92 52.05
CA ARG A 691 6.98 -19.95 53.50
C ARG A 691 6.89 -18.58 54.17
N ASP A 692 6.66 -17.54 53.38
CA ASP A 692 6.60 -16.15 53.79
C ASP A 692 5.43 -15.51 53.06
N VAL A 693 4.50 -14.93 53.83
CA VAL A 693 3.27 -14.33 53.30
C VAL A 693 3.59 -13.04 52.55
N ASP A 694 4.56 -12.26 53.02
CA ASP A 694 4.91 -10.98 52.44
C ASP A 694 5.62 -11.18 51.09
N GLU A 695 6.47 -12.20 50.98
CA GLU A 695 7.08 -12.59 49.70
C GLU A 695 6.07 -13.15 48.70
N VAL A 696 5.05 -13.88 49.17
CA VAL A 696 3.96 -14.35 48.31
C VAL A 696 3.16 -13.18 47.76
N GLU A 697 2.79 -12.21 48.59
CA GLU A 697 2.06 -11.01 48.17
C GLU A 697 2.92 -10.09 47.28
N ARG A 698 4.26 -10.13 47.42
CA ARG A 698 5.19 -9.41 46.54
C ARG A 698 5.31 -10.04 45.16
N ILE A 699 5.38 -11.36 45.06
CA ILE A 699 5.60 -12.10 43.81
C ILE A 699 4.31 -12.33 43.03
N PHE A 700 3.18 -12.52 43.72
CA PHE A 700 1.90 -12.86 43.12
C PHE A 700 1.40 -11.85 42.05
N PRO A 701 1.53 -10.52 42.20
CA PRO A 701 1.13 -9.56 41.17
C PRO A 701 1.86 -9.75 39.83
N VAL A 702 3.17 -10.07 39.87
CA VAL A 702 3.96 -10.35 38.67
C VAL A 702 3.46 -11.63 38.01
N VAL A 703 3.25 -12.69 38.79
CA VAL A 703 2.66 -13.96 38.30
C VAL A 703 1.28 -13.73 37.67
N ARG A 704 0.44 -12.91 38.29
CA ARG A 704 -0.91 -12.59 37.77
C ARG A 704 -0.86 -11.89 36.42
N GLN A 705 0.16 -11.09 36.17
CA GLN A 705 0.29 -10.31 34.94
C GLN A 705 0.86 -11.12 33.75
N GLN A 706 1.62 -12.19 34.00
CA GLN A 706 2.20 -13.02 32.94
C GLN A 706 1.15 -13.81 32.17
N LYS A 707 0.98 -13.56 30.87
CA LYS A 707 0.00 -14.26 30.02
C LYS A 707 0.22 -15.78 29.90
N GLU A 708 1.44 -16.26 30.13
CA GLU A 708 1.78 -17.69 30.04
C GLU A 708 1.23 -18.53 31.22
N TYR A 709 0.94 -17.89 32.36
CA TYR A 709 0.24 -18.47 33.51
C TYR A 709 -1.26 -18.31 33.40
#